data_AF-A0A3B9V955-F1
#
_entry.id   AF-A0A3B9V955-F1
#
_cell.length_a   1.000
_cell.length_b   1.000
_cell.length_c   1.000
_cell.angle_alpha   90.00
_cell.angle_beta   90.00
_cell.angle_gamma   90.00
#
_symmetry.space_group_name_H-M   'P 1'
#
loop_
_entity.id
_entity.type
_entity.pdbx_description
1 polymer ?
#
loop_
_entity_poly.entity_id
_entity_poly.type
_entity_poly.pdbx_seq_one_letter_code
_entity_poly.pdbx_strand_id
1 'polypeptide(L)'
;MYKKITLLLFAFLGFYSANSWAWNAEKTHKDLSEKAAEYSVLSLTGGDYLKNFGFSKNIEEPLSLNGESKSVKEWIGEGGIKEDAGNIFTAYYYHHFHNPIATSWNQAGLSTYYPWINGMSSLLWAQNTTNPWNWQEARDYYYLALTSTTDTERQANFAKTFQGLGHIIHLIEDAAQPAHVRDDAHPLDDIGIIPQFENWAKDNRTTASSFMSNPIFPAVSFNSSAEAGYIPITQLWDTNQYNGSNPPSGIAIGLSEYTNANFFSEDTINASNFPYPDITQTTITERTPYPNAPYQRQYYLKNCCGETNGGQGYLLSAVDYLDYYRNWIGSTLPKIPVLDDNVYQDYGSLLPRAVGYSAGLLNYFFRGQMEATPSSGGLKVKNTNTETMEPYTDSTGQTIGSITIYYDNINSERYLLAAYVLSAPLDPGEETPVISFAPPSDNIKQGRYIVVFYGKLGNEEGAVIGRVTSPSKIYYVSKRDGIYKIYRIEADGSNPAIIYDNPNPNLGIGKLAPSPDGNTLAFTVDGPRIYLLDITTGNLQELTTGQWPSWSPDGTKTAFHRESGQYSPYADVEIFTIDPLTSIETQLTNVPGSSYSGLPAWSPDGQKIAYTKFNSPQEANCVNLYTIYLMDSSGNPIGSLTCDSGMDYMDFAPSWSPDGKEITFTRRRVNQFNQLYKVNIDTKAITKLTDSTGATYDELTPSWSPDGNSIAIGSKRDGDFDIWLVDPNGGGYKTNITDSNPDIDGYPACGR
;
A
#
# COMPACT_ATOMS: atom_id res chain seq x y z
N MET A 1 41.97 40.00 -45.53
CA MET A 1 42.49 39.43 -44.27
C MET A 1 41.65 39.85 -43.04
N TYR A 2 40.33 40.02 -43.19
CA TYR A 2 39.40 40.48 -42.13
C TYR A 2 38.09 39.65 -42.11
N LYS A 3 38.14 38.40 -42.61
CA LYS A 3 36.99 37.47 -42.68
C LYS A 3 37.29 36.05 -42.18
N LYS A 4 38.45 35.84 -41.54
CA LYS A 4 38.84 34.53 -40.98
C LYS A 4 39.04 34.52 -39.45
N ILE A 5 38.70 35.62 -38.77
CA ILE A 5 38.82 35.71 -37.30
C ILE A 5 37.45 35.77 -36.60
N THR A 6 36.34 35.85 -37.36
CA THR A 6 34.99 35.90 -36.77
C THR A 6 34.37 34.52 -36.52
N LEU A 7 34.91 33.44 -37.11
CA LEU A 7 34.40 32.07 -36.90
C LEU A 7 35.11 31.30 -35.77
N LEU A 8 36.23 31.81 -35.26
CA LEU A 8 37.04 31.15 -34.23
C LEU A 8 36.95 31.83 -32.84
N LEU A 9 36.22 32.95 -32.75
CA LEU A 9 36.03 33.69 -31.49
C LEU A 9 34.65 33.47 -30.83
N PHE A 10 33.73 32.75 -31.49
CA PHE A 10 32.52 32.22 -30.84
C PHE A 10 32.75 30.89 -30.12
N ALA A 11 33.93 30.29 -30.26
CA ALA A 11 34.30 29.04 -29.61
C ALA A 11 34.99 29.23 -28.24
N PHE A 12 35.17 30.46 -27.72
CA PHE A 12 35.98 30.65 -26.51
C PHE A 12 35.55 31.75 -25.52
N LEU A 13 34.47 32.50 -25.75
CA LEU A 13 34.03 33.56 -24.82
C LEU A 13 32.50 33.54 -24.66
N GLY A 14 32.03 32.57 -23.88
CA GLY A 14 30.65 32.43 -23.41
C GLY A 14 30.54 31.82 -22.02
N PHE A 15 31.61 31.84 -21.21
CA PHE A 15 31.51 31.66 -19.77
C PHE A 15 31.02 32.98 -19.15
N TYR A 16 29.71 33.19 -19.10
CA TYR A 16 29.05 34.06 -18.12
C TYR A 16 27.57 33.66 -18.03
N SER A 17 27.28 32.87 -16.99
CA SER A 17 26.04 32.87 -16.22
C SER A 17 24.74 33.05 -17.02
N ALA A 18 24.24 31.96 -17.56
CA ALA A 18 22.81 31.71 -17.64
C ALA A 18 22.64 30.26 -17.22
N ASN A 19 21.83 29.98 -16.19
CA ASN A 19 21.38 28.63 -15.85
C ASN A 19 20.99 27.93 -17.15
N SER A 20 21.72 26.90 -17.61
CA SER A 20 21.61 26.29 -18.95
C SER A 20 21.66 24.76 -18.87
N TRP A 21 20.72 23.95 -19.35
CA TRP A 21 19.27 24.03 -19.63
C TRP A 21 18.77 22.58 -19.79
N ALA A 22 18.78 21.80 -18.72
CA ALA A 22 17.89 20.64 -18.62
C ALA A 22 16.60 21.13 -17.96
N TRP A 23 15.67 21.66 -18.76
CA TRP A 23 14.35 22.01 -18.25
C TRP A 23 13.24 21.71 -19.27
N ASN A 24 12.47 20.66 -18.91
CA ASN A 24 11.01 20.65 -18.85
C ASN A 24 10.19 19.72 -19.77
N ALA A 25 10.35 18.42 -19.53
CA ALA A 25 9.19 17.52 -19.39
C ALA A 25 8.95 17.11 -17.91
N GLU A 26 9.28 17.97 -16.93
CA GLU A 26 9.26 17.69 -15.47
C GLU A 26 7.95 17.06 -14.96
N LYS A 27 6.87 17.24 -15.69
CA LYS A 27 5.55 16.78 -15.30
C LYS A 27 5.18 15.41 -15.88
N THR A 28 5.98 14.77 -16.73
CA THR A 28 5.65 13.45 -17.29
C THR A 28 6.21 12.33 -16.41
N HIS A 29 7.51 12.35 -16.08
CA HIS A 29 8.11 11.41 -15.12
C HIS A 29 7.43 11.46 -13.76
N LYS A 30 7.18 12.68 -13.25
CA LYS A 30 6.41 12.85 -12.02
C LYS A 30 5.04 12.17 -12.10
N ASP A 31 4.27 12.41 -13.16
CA ASP A 31 2.94 11.81 -13.31
C ASP A 31 3.02 10.28 -13.42
N LEU A 32 4.01 9.73 -14.14
CA LEU A 32 4.24 8.29 -14.27
C LEU A 32 4.60 7.66 -12.92
N SER A 33 5.52 8.27 -12.18
CA SER A 33 5.99 7.85 -10.87
C SER A 33 4.88 7.89 -9.82
N GLU A 34 4.07 8.96 -9.82
CA GLU A 34 2.89 9.06 -8.94
C GLU A 34 1.83 8.01 -9.30
N LYS A 35 1.60 7.75 -10.59
CA LYS A 35 0.71 6.68 -11.05
C LYS A 35 1.23 5.29 -10.66
N ALA A 36 2.54 5.06 -10.74
CA ALA A 36 3.15 3.82 -10.30
C ALA A 36 2.89 3.57 -8.81
N ALA A 37 2.97 4.61 -7.97
CA ALA A 37 2.61 4.52 -6.56
C ALA A 37 1.13 4.14 -6.36
N GLU A 38 0.21 4.80 -7.09
CA GLU A 38 -1.24 4.52 -7.06
C GLU A 38 -1.58 3.07 -7.46
N TYR A 39 -0.84 2.50 -8.41
CA TYR A 39 -1.03 1.14 -8.94
C TYR A 39 -0.13 0.08 -8.30
N SER A 40 0.57 0.40 -7.21
CA SER A 40 1.43 -0.55 -6.48
C SER A 40 0.76 -1.07 -5.20
N VAL A 41 1.47 -1.94 -4.49
CA VAL A 41 1.18 -2.43 -3.14
C VAL A 41 1.07 -1.31 -2.10
N LEU A 42 1.49 -0.10 -2.45
CA LEU A 42 1.27 1.08 -1.61
C LEU A 42 -0.19 1.56 -1.63
N SER A 43 -1.02 1.22 -2.63
CA SER A 43 -2.35 1.84 -2.80
C SER A 43 -3.48 0.91 -3.27
N LEU A 44 -3.23 -0.11 -4.10
CA LEU A 44 -4.29 -0.98 -4.64
C LEU A 44 -4.97 -1.87 -3.58
N THR A 45 -6.11 -2.49 -3.88
CA THR A 45 -6.87 -3.35 -2.97
C THR A 45 -6.03 -4.50 -2.39
N GLY A 46 -5.66 -4.38 -1.12
CA GLY A 46 -4.66 -5.23 -0.42
C GLY A 46 -3.43 -4.44 0.07
N GLY A 47 -3.23 -3.26 -0.47
CA GLY A 47 -2.19 -2.26 -0.21
C GLY A 47 -2.41 -1.44 1.05
N ASP A 48 -2.60 -2.13 2.16
CA ASP A 48 -2.50 -1.58 3.51
C ASP A 48 -1.05 -1.69 4.03
N TYR A 49 -0.06 -1.85 3.13
CA TYR A 49 1.34 -2.02 3.51
C TYR A 49 1.82 -0.87 4.40
N LEU A 50 1.52 0.38 4.01
CA LEU A 50 1.86 1.56 4.80
C LEU A 50 1.03 1.65 6.10
N LYS A 51 -0.20 1.14 6.11
CA LYS A 51 -1.01 1.05 7.33
C LYS A 51 -0.41 0.09 8.36
N ASN A 52 0.32 -0.94 7.93
CA ASN A 52 1.10 -1.78 8.84
C ASN A 52 2.13 -0.97 9.62
N PHE A 53 2.52 0.22 9.17
CA PHE A 53 3.44 1.14 9.87
C PHE A 53 2.71 2.31 10.56
N GLY A 54 1.38 2.29 10.58
CA GLY A 54 0.54 3.32 11.19
C GLY A 54 0.29 4.54 10.31
N PHE A 55 0.54 4.47 9.00
CA PHE A 55 0.21 5.56 8.09
C PHE A 55 -1.31 5.58 7.88
N SER A 56 -1.96 6.65 8.32
CA SER A 56 -3.41 6.79 8.31
C SER A 56 -3.95 7.22 6.95
N LYS A 57 -3.12 7.90 6.16
CA LYS A 57 -3.47 8.46 4.84
C LYS A 57 -2.82 7.71 3.67
N ASN A 58 -2.20 6.56 3.94
CA ASN A 58 -1.58 5.69 2.94
C ASN A 58 -0.55 6.44 2.06
N ILE A 59 -0.67 6.42 0.73
CA ILE A 59 0.23 7.16 -0.18
C ILE A 59 0.12 8.69 -0.05
N GLU A 60 -0.94 9.19 0.58
CA GLU A 60 -1.13 10.62 0.89
C GLU A 60 -0.56 10.99 2.28
N GLU A 61 0.13 10.07 2.96
CA GLU A 61 0.75 10.33 4.26
C GLU A 61 1.89 11.35 4.12
N PRO A 62 1.83 12.49 4.84
CA PRO A 62 2.87 13.50 4.77
C PRO A 62 4.13 13.04 5.50
N LEU A 63 5.28 13.14 4.84
CA LEU A 63 6.59 12.83 5.38
C LEU A 63 7.49 14.07 5.30
N SER A 64 8.24 14.31 6.37
CA SER A 64 9.07 15.50 6.51
C SER A 64 10.53 15.23 6.13
N LEU A 65 11.11 16.04 5.25
CA LEU A 65 12.53 16.02 4.89
C LEU A 65 13.03 17.45 4.64
N ASN A 66 14.11 17.85 5.31
CA ASN A 66 14.76 19.16 5.14
C ASN A 66 13.82 20.38 5.28
N GLY A 67 12.78 20.27 6.13
CA GLY A 67 11.80 21.34 6.36
C GLY A 67 10.64 21.37 5.34
N GLU A 68 10.64 20.48 4.36
CA GLU A 68 9.50 20.26 3.46
C GLU A 68 8.66 19.08 3.95
N SER A 69 7.36 19.14 3.71
CA SER A 69 6.42 18.06 4.00
C SER A 69 5.63 17.74 2.73
N LYS A 70 5.80 16.52 2.22
CA LYS A 70 5.18 16.03 1.00
C LYS A 70 4.64 14.63 1.27
N SER A 71 3.58 14.25 0.56
CA SER A 71 3.04 12.89 0.63
C SER A 71 4.05 11.84 0.16
N VAL A 72 3.86 10.58 0.54
CA VAL A 72 4.62 9.45 -0.01
C VAL A 72 4.63 9.49 -1.54
N LYS A 73 3.46 9.69 -2.16
CA LYS A 73 3.30 9.79 -3.61
C LYS A 73 4.15 10.94 -4.20
N GLU A 74 4.07 12.12 -3.60
CA GLU A 74 4.83 13.28 -4.07
C GLU A 74 6.34 13.09 -3.92
N TRP A 75 6.83 12.41 -2.88
CA TRP A 75 8.24 12.09 -2.74
C TRP A 75 8.75 11.15 -3.84
N ILE A 76 7.97 10.13 -4.21
CA ILE A 76 8.30 9.26 -5.35
C ILE A 76 8.33 10.09 -6.64
N GLY A 77 7.29 10.90 -6.89
CA GLY A 77 7.22 11.77 -8.06
C GLY A 77 8.37 12.79 -8.13
N GLU A 78 8.83 13.30 -6.99
CA GLU A 78 9.97 14.22 -6.94
C GLU A 78 11.31 13.55 -7.16
N GLY A 79 11.49 12.31 -6.69
CA GLY A 79 12.63 11.49 -7.09
C GLY A 79 12.71 11.33 -8.60
N GLY A 80 11.57 11.07 -9.24
CA GLY A 80 11.44 10.96 -10.68
C GLY A 80 11.83 12.23 -11.45
N ILE A 81 11.73 13.42 -10.84
CA ILE A 81 12.22 14.67 -11.45
C ILE A 81 13.70 14.90 -11.15
N LYS A 82 14.14 14.57 -9.93
CA LYS A 82 15.48 14.92 -9.47
C LYS A 82 16.58 14.07 -10.09
N GLU A 83 16.26 12.91 -10.66
CA GLU A 83 17.23 12.12 -11.43
C GLU A 83 17.75 12.91 -12.64
N ASP A 84 16.91 13.72 -13.30
CA ASP A 84 17.34 14.62 -14.38
C ASP A 84 18.18 15.82 -13.89
N ALA A 85 18.07 16.18 -12.61
CA ALA A 85 18.55 17.45 -12.07
C ALA A 85 20.06 17.46 -11.73
N GLY A 86 20.85 16.53 -12.29
CA GLY A 86 22.29 16.46 -12.09
C GLY A 86 23.02 17.76 -12.52
N ASN A 87 24.16 18.05 -11.89
CA ASN A 87 25.01 19.18 -12.31
C ASN A 87 26.01 18.75 -13.40
N ILE A 88 26.66 19.71 -14.06
CA ILE A 88 27.61 19.46 -15.17
C ILE A 88 28.79 18.53 -14.82
N PHE A 89 29.06 18.27 -13.53
CA PHE A 89 30.13 17.39 -13.06
C PHE A 89 29.66 15.98 -12.69
N THR A 90 28.34 15.78 -12.51
CA THR A 90 27.71 14.50 -12.15
C THR A 90 26.91 13.90 -13.30
N ALA A 91 26.32 14.76 -14.14
CA ALA A 91 25.71 14.47 -15.44
C ALA A 91 24.91 13.15 -15.49
N TYR A 92 23.95 13.00 -14.57
CA TYR A 92 23.10 11.81 -14.40
C TYR A 92 22.45 11.36 -15.71
N TYR A 93 22.03 12.29 -16.56
CA TYR A 93 21.45 12.02 -17.89
C TYR A 93 22.32 11.16 -18.82
N TYR A 94 23.65 11.15 -18.68
CA TYR A 94 24.50 10.23 -19.47
C TYR A 94 24.30 8.76 -19.07
N HIS A 95 23.70 8.52 -17.91
CA HIS A 95 23.43 7.20 -17.37
C HIS A 95 22.02 6.70 -17.66
N HIS A 96 21.18 7.44 -18.40
CA HIS A 96 19.79 7.04 -18.65
C HIS A 96 19.65 5.98 -19.75
N PHE A 97 20.71 5.76 -20.51
CA PHE A 97 20.71 4.88 -21.67
C PHE A 97 20.99 3.43 -21.29
N HIS A 98 20.31 2.51 -21.96
CA HIS A 98 20.55 1.07 -21.84
C HIS A 98 20.24 0.35 -23.15
N ASN A 99 21.27 -0.16 -23.81
CA ASN A 99 21.14 -0.96 -25.01
C ASN A 99 20.97 -2.45 -24.70
N PRO A 100 19.77 -3.02 -24.90
CA PRO A 100 19.47 -4.40 -24.54
C PRO A 100 20.11 -5.46 -25.46
N ILE A 101 20.69 -5.07 -26.61
CA ILE A 101 21.35 -6.04 -27.51
C ILE A 101 22.86 -6.10 -27.29
N ALA A 102 23.39 -5.31 -26.35
CA ALA A 102 24.80 -5.34 -25.99
C ALA A 102 25.16 -6.73 -25.43
N THR A 103 26.40 -7.18 -25.67
CA THR A 103 26.85 -8.49 -25.18
C THR A 103 27.08 -8.55 -23.67
N SER A 104 27.04 -7.40 -22.99
CA SER A 104 27.04 -7.28 -21.53
C SER A 104 26.52 -5.90 -21.10
N TRP A 105 26.01 -5.78 -19.88
CA TRP A 105 25.52 -4.51 -19.34
C TRP A 105 26.60 -3.42 -19.17
N ASN A 106 27.87 -3.80 -19.02
CA ASN A 106 28.98 -2.84 -19.03
C ASN A 106 29.16 -2.15 -20.39
N GLN A 107 28.64 -2.75 -21.45
CA GLN A 107 28.66 -2.22 -22.81
C GLN A 107 27.30 -1.65 -23.24
N ALA A 108 26.29 -1.73 -22.38
CA ALA A 108 24.94 -1.29 -22.68
C ALA A 108 24.73 0.22 -22.44
N GLY A 109 25.73 0.97 -21.97
CA GLY A 109 25.63 2.43 -21.81
C GLY A 109 26.22 3.23 -22.97
N LEU A 110 26.01 4.55 -22.93
CA LEU A 110 26.57 5.48 -23.92
C LEU A 110 28.09 5.46 -24.03
N SER A 111 28.81 5.11 -22.96
CA SER A 111 30.28 5.07 -22.96
C SER A 111 30.86 4.13 -24.01
N THR A 112 30.09 3.13 -24.46
CA THR A 112 30.46 2.23 -25.56
C THR A 112 30.55 2.96 -26.90
N TYR A 113 29.60 3.85 -27.17
CA TYR A 113 29.52 4.60 -28.43
C TYR A 113 30.27 5.92 -28.39
N TYR A 114 30.35 6.52 -27.20
CA TYR A 114 31.03 7.80 -26.94
C TYR A 114 32.04 7.63 -25.80
N PRO A 115 33.25 7.10 -26.07
CA PRO A 115 34.24 6.77 -25.03
C PRO A 115 34.73 7.94 -24.17
N TRP A 116 34.48 9.18 -24.60
CA TRP A 116 34.79 10.40 -23.84
C TRP A 116 33.67 10.83 -22.88
N ILE A 117 32.52 10.17 -22.92
CA ILE A 117 31.39 10.38 -22.01
C ILE A 117 31.43 9.28 -20.95
N ASN A 118 31.37 9.67 -19.68
CA ASN A 118 31.15 8.74 -18.59
C ASN A 118 29.65 8.41 -18.49
N GLY A 119 29.15 7.54 -19.37
CA GLY A 119 27.75 7.15 -19.45
C GLY A 119 27.57 5.63 -19.34
N MET A 120 27.64 5.08 -18.13
CA MET A 120 27.31 3.68 -17.89
C MET A 120 25.83 3.40 -18.11
N SER A 121 25.49 2.12 -18.26
CA SER A 121 24.11 1.68 -18.43
C SER A 121 23.21 2.10 -17.25
N SER A 122 21.96 2.50 -17.53
CA SER A 122 20.97 2.89 -16.51
C SER A 122 20.71 1.82 -15.46
N LEU A 123 20.70 0.56 -15.87
CA LEU A 123 20.59 -0.58 -14.98
C LEU A 123 21.76 -0.66 -13.98
N LEU A 124 22.99 -0.41 -14.45
CA LEU A 124 24.17 -0.38 -13.60
C LEU A 124 24.19 0.86 -12.71
N TRP A 125 23.74 1.99 -13.24
CA TRP A 125 23.64 3.25 -12.51
C TRP A 125 22.66 3.18 -11.35
N ALA A 126 21.53 2.49 -11.52
CA ALA A 126 20.56 2.22 -10.47
C ALA A 126 21.13 1.41 -9.29
N GLN A 127 22.28 0.75 -9.48
CA GLN A 127 22.94 -0.09 -8.46
C GLN A 127 24.35 0.42 -8.11
N ASN A 128 24.78 1.55 -8.67
CA ASN A 128 26.13 2.05 -8.49
C ASN A 128 26.27 2.73 -7.12
N THR A 129 27.26 2.33 -6.33
CA THR A 129 27.52 2.88 -5.00
C THR A 129 27.95 4.35 -4.99
N THR A 130 28.37 4.92 -6.13
CA THR A 130 28.63 6.36 -6.24
C THR A 130 27.35 7.17 -6.46
N ASN A 131 26.24 6.53 -6.82
CA ASN A 131 24.93 7.16 -6.91
C ASN A 131 24.28 7.13 -5.51
N PRO A 132 24.01 8.28 -4.87
CA PRO A 132 23.41 8.31 -3.52
C PRO A 132 21.93 7.88 -3.48
N TRP A 133 21.32 7.62 -4.64
CA TRP A 133 19.94 7.17 -4.80
C TRP A 133 19.85 5.78 -5.44
N ASN A 134 20.93 4.99 -5.39
CA ASN A 134 20.92 3.62 -5.87
C ASN A 134 20.00 2.71 -5.02
N TRP A 135 19.74 1.50 -5.53
CA TRP A 135 18.87 0.51 -4.89
C TRP A 135 19.25 0.19 -3.44
N GLN A 136 20.54 -0.01 -3.18
CA GLN A 136 21.01 -0.35 -1.84
C GLN A 136 20.84 0.82 -0.87
N GLU A 137 21.09 2.06 -1.31
CA GLU A 137 20.83 3.25 -0.50
C GLU A 137 19.33 3.39 -0.18
N ALA A 138 18.44 3.12 -1.14
CA ALA A 138 17.00 3.09 -0.88
C ALA A 138 16.61 2.03 0.16
N ARG A 139 17.23 0.83 0.12
CA ARG A 139 17.09 -0.21 1.15
C ARG A 139 17.59 0.26 2.51
N ASP A 140 18.74 0.91 2.55
CA ASP A 140 19.35 1.38 3.78
C ASP A 140 18.53 2.51 4.42
N TYR A 141 18.01 3.45 3.62
CA TYR A 141 17.05 4.44 4.10
C TYR A 141 15.79 3.79 4.64
N TYR A 142 15.27 2.73 4.01
CA TYR A 142 14.10 2.03 4.52
C TYR A 142 14.38 1.33 5.85
N TYR A 143 15.54 0.68 5.97
CA TYR A 143 16.01 0.11 7.23
C TYR A 143 16.11 1.19 8.32
N LEU A 144 16.71 2.34 8.02
CA LEU A 144 16.81 3.46 8.96
C LEU A 144 15.43 4.04 9.31
N ALA A 145 14.50 4.12 8.37
CA ALA A 145 13.12 4.51 8.62
C ALA A 145 12.43 3.59 9.64
N LEU A 146 12.79 2.31 9.64
CA LEU A 146 12.32 1.29 10.57
C LEU A 146 13.14 1.16 11.85
N THR A 147 14.28 1.84 12.00
CA THR A 147 15.17 1.59 13.16
C THR A 147 15.65 2.86 13.88
N SER A 148 15.55 4.03 13.26
CA SER A 148 15.94 5.30 13.90
C SER A 148 15.11 5.58 15.16
N THR A 149 15.79 6.16 16.16
CA THR A 149 15.26 6.35 17.51
C THR A 149 14.21 7.46 17.56
N THR A 150 14.41 8.54 16.78
CA THR A 150 13.51 9.70 16.77
C THR A 150 12.52 9.67 15.63
N ASP A 151 11.32 10.21 15.85
CA ASP A 151 10.29 10.28 14.81
C ASP A 151 10.73 11.13 13.60
N THR A 152 11.40 12.25 13.86
CA THR A 152 11.93 13.14 12.82
C THR A 152 12.90 12.41 11.89
N GLU A 153 13.84 11.62 12.42
CA GLU A 153 14.78 10.84 11.61
C GLU A 153 14.05 9.75 10.82
N ARG A 154 13.07 9.08 11.43
CA ARG A 154 12.28 8.06 10.72
C ARG A 154 11.48 8.66 9.58
N GLN A 155 10.80 9.79 9.78
CA GLN A 155 10.09 10.49 8.71
C GLN A 155 11.02 10.89 7.58
N ALA A 156 12.20 11.44 7.90
CA ALA A 156 13.19 11.83 6.91
C ALA A 156 13.73 10.62 6.12
N ASN A 157 13.95 9.48 6.78
CA ASN A 157 14.41 8.27 6.12
C ASN A 157 13.31 7.58 5.29
N PHE A 158 12.04 7.64 5.72
CA PHE A 158 10.92 7.25 4.87
C PHE A 158 10.86 8.13 3.61
N ALA A 159 10.94 9.46 3.76
CA ALA A 159 10.95 10.38 2.63
C ALA A 159 12.11 10.09 1.66
N LYS A 160 13.33 9.85 2.17
CA LYS A 160 14.49 9.46 1.35
C LYS A 160 14.30 8.11 0.66
N THR A 161 13.66 7.14 1.32
CA THR A 161 13.32 5.85 0.70
C THR A 161 12.46 6.07 -0.53
N PHE A 162 11.37 6.81 -0.38
CA PHE A 162 10.42 7.06 -1.48
C PHE A 162 11.01 7.93 -2.58
N GLN A 163 11.78 8.95 -2.22
CA GLN A 163 12.52 9.75 -3.19
C GLN A 163 13.54 8.90 -3.96
N GLY A 164 14.35 8.08 -3.29
CA GLY A 164 15.31 7.18 -3.93
C GLY A 164 14.65 6.17 -4.86
N LEU A 165 13.49 5.61 -4.48
CA LEU A 165 12.71 4.77 -5.37
C LEU A 165 12.22 5.53 -6.60
N GLY A 166 11.86 6.82 -6.47
CA GLY A 166 11.54 7.70 -7.59
C GLY A 166 12.70 7.87 -8.57
N HIS A 167 13.93 8.06 -8.08
CA HIS A 167 15.13 8.13 -8.92
C HIS A 167 15.34 6.84 -9.74
N ILE A 168 15.09 5.67 -9.14
CA ILE A 168 15.24 4.38 -9.85
C ILE A 168 14.09 4.14 -10.82
N ILE A 169 12.87 4.54 -10.45
CA ILE A 169 11.69 4.48 -11.32
C ILE A 169 11.90 5.32 -12.59
N HIS A 170 12.51 6.50 -12.48
CA HIS A 170 12.86 7.32 -13.63
C HIS A 170 13.62 6.52 -14.70
N LEU A 171 14.62 5.73 -14.28
CA LEU A 171 15.42 4.91 -15.19
C LEU A 171 14.60 3.77 -15.84
N ILE A 172 13.52 3.29 -15.22
CA ILE A 172 12.54 2.37 -15.87
C ILE A 172 11.73 3.14 -16.90
N GLU A 173 11.25 4.33 -16.55
CA GLU A 173 10.46 5.17 -17.44
C GLU A 173 11.24 5.53 -18.71
N ASP A 174 12.54 5.78 -18.59
CA ASP A 174 13.45 5.99 -19.73
C ASP A 174 13.61 4.73 -20.58
N ALA A 175 13.55 3.54 -19.99
CA ALA A 175 13.53 2.30 -20.77
C ALA A 175 12.25 2.16 -21.64
N ALA A 176 11.21 2.95 -21.36
CA ALA A 176 10.03 3.09 -22.22
C ALA A 176 10.23 4.11 -23.35
N GLN A 177 11.40 4.74 -23.45
CA GLN A 177 11.72 5.75 -24.45
C GLN A 177 12.71 5.14 -25.49
N PRO A 178 12.35 5.12 -26.79
CA PRO A 178 13.17 4.45 -27.82
C PRO A 178 14.60 4.99 -28.00
N ALA A 179 14.83 6.27 -27.84
CA ALA A 179 16.17 6.89 -27.90
C ALA A 179 17.09 6.43 -26.75
N HIS A 180 16.58 6.31 -25.52
CA HIS A 180 17.35 5.84 -24.37
C HIS A 180 17.75 4.37 -24.48
N VAL A 181 16.96 3.54 -25.18
CA VAL A 181 17.29 2.12 -25.36
C VAL A 181 17.99 1.80 -26.69
N ARG A 182 18.24 2.83 -27.51
CA ARG A 182 18.93 2.70 -28.81
C ARG A 182 20.18 3.58 -28.90
N ASP A 183 20.74 3.96 -27.75
CA ASP A 183 21.95 4.78 -27.60
C ASP A 183 21.92 6.08 -28.42
N ASP A 184 20.74 6.66 -28.57
CA ASP A 184 20.51 7.78 -29.46
C ASP A 184 20.71 9.11 -28.71
N ALA A 185 21.96 9.37 -28.33
CA ALA A 185 22.36 10.53 -27.56
C ALA A 185 22.62 11.76 -28.45
N HIS A 186 21.88 12.83 -28.20
CA HIS A 186 21.96 14.07 -28.95
C HIS A 186 22.58 15.21 -28.12
N PRO A 187 23.87 15.55 -28.33
CA PRO A 187 24.59 16.55 -27.53
C PRO A 187 24.33 18.02 -27.90
N LEU A 188 23.42 18.32 -28.84
CA LEU A 188 23.13 19.68 -29.35
C LEU A 188 21.68 20.13 -29.10
N ASP A 189 20.94 19.43 -28.24
CA ASP A 189 19.52 19.70 -27.96
C ASP A 189 19.28 20.99 -27.16
N ASP A 190 20.35 21.61 -26.63
CA ASP A 190 20.39 22.95 -26.01
C ASP A 190 19.95 24.11 -26.95
N ILE A 191 19.64 23.82 -28.23
CA ILE A 191 19.11 24.80 -29.21
C ILE A 191 17.60 24.63 -29.46
N GLY A 192 16.89 23.82 -28.66
CA GLY A 192 15.43 23.78 -28.63
C GLY A 192 14.75 22.68 -29.45
N ILE A 193 15.41 21.52 -29.59
CA ILE A 193 14.78 20.28 -30.07
C ILE A 193 14.87 19.28 -28.91
N ILE A 194 13.80 19.24 -28.12
CA ILE A 194 13.60 18.45 -26.90
C ILE A 194 13.27 16.98 -27.28
N PRO A 195 13.43 15.96 -26.40
CA PRO A 195 12.84 14.63 -26.60
C PRO A 195 11.36 14.74 -27.00
N GLN A 196 11.10 14.47 -28.27
CA GLN A 196 9.83 14.80 -28.91
C GLN A 196 8.66 13.94 -28.36
N PHE A 197 8.94 12.73 -27.86
CA PHE A 197 7.92 11.85 -27.27
C PHE A 197 7.39 12.37 -25.92
N GLU A 198 8.27 12.83 -25.04
CA GLU A 198 7.87 13.42 -23.76
C GLU A 198 7.11 14.73 -23.95
N ASN A 199 7.54 15.54 -24.92
CA ASN A 199 6.81 16.73 -25.33
C ASN A 199 5.43 16.39 -25.89
N TRP A 200 5.33 15.37 -26.74
CA TRP A 200 4.04 14.91 -27.22
C TRP A 200 3.14 14.50 -26.05
N ALA A 201 3.65 13.74 -25.07
CA ALA A 201 2.88 13.33 -23.89
C ALA A 201 2.45 14.54 -23.03
N LYS A 202 3.32 15.55 -22.93
CA LYS A 202 3.06 16.82 -22.25
C LYS A 202 2.02 17.67 -22.97
N ASP A 203 2.07 17.77 -24.30
CA ASP A 203 1.13 18.56 -25.09
C ASP A 203 -0.22 17.84 -25.23
N ASN A 204 -0.23 16.51 -25.12
CA ASN A 204 -1.41 15.65 -25.22
C ASN A 204 -1.81 15.02 -23.87
N ARG A 205 -1.75 15.79 -22.77
CA ARG A 205 -1.97 15.28 -21.39
C ARG A 205 -3.19 14.40 -21.25
N THR A 206 -4.34 14.78 -21.82
CA THR A 206 -5.57 13.99 -21.67
C THR A 206 -5.41 12.58 -22.25
N THR A 207 -4.81 12.46 -23.42
CA THR A 207 -4.54 11.17 -24.07
C THR A 207 -3.49 10.39 -23.28
N ALA A 208 -2.38 11.03 -22.91
CA ALA A 208 -1.32 10.42 -22.09
C ALA A 208 -1.86 9.91 -20.75
N SER A 209 -2.66 10.71 -20.04
CA SER A 209 -3.30 10.32 -18.78
C SER A 209 -4.26 9.13 -18.95
N SER A 210 -4.93 9.03 -20.10
CA SER A 210 -5.77 7.86 -20.39
C SER A 210 -4.94 6.59 -20.55
N PHE A 211 -3.75 6.67 -21.16
CA PHE A 211 -2.83 5.54 -21.24
C PHE A 211 -2.30 5.16 -19.85
N MET A 212 -1.81 6.13 -19.07
CA MET A 212 -1.26 5.90 -17.72
C MET A 212 -2.28 5.31 -16.74
N SER A 213 -3.58 5.45 -17.03
CA SER A 213 -4.66 4.90 -16.19
C SER A 213 -4.94 3.41 -16.45
N ASN A 214 -4.22 2.76 -17.36
CA ASN A 214 -4.39 1.35 -17.71
C ASN A 214 -3.03 0.62 -17.69
N PRO A 215 -2.35 0.52 -16.54
CA PRO A 215 -0.99 -0.01 -16.46
C PRO A 215 -0.89 -1.47 -16.94
N ILE A 216 0.23 -1.80 -17.58
CA ILE A 216 0.59 -3.16 -18.00
C ILE A 216 1.73 -3.64 -17.12
N PHE A 217 1.41 -4.55 -16.21
CA PHE A 217 2.40 -5.12 -15.29
C PHE A 217 3.32 -6.14 -15.99
N PRO A 218 4.60 -6.19 -15.61
CA PRO A 218 5.52 -7.20 -16.10
C PRO A 218 5.12 -8.58 -15.57
N ALA A 219 5.30 -9.62 -16.39
CA ALA A 219 5.25 -11.02 -15.99
C ALA A 219 6.64 -11.66 -16.03
N VAL A 220 7.65 -10.94 -15.53
CA VAL A 220 9.03 -11.42 -15.41
C VAL A 220 9.23 -12.15 -14.08
N SER A 221 10.18 -13.08 -14.06
CA SER A 221 10.54 -13.83 -12.85
C SER A 221 11.74 -13.20 -12.16
N PHE A 222 11.60 -12.92 -10.87
CA PHE A 222 12.68 -12.37 -10.04
C PHE A 222 13.50 -13.45 -9.31
N ASN A 223 13.55 -14.66 -9.89
CA ASN A 223 14.30 -15.78 -9.29
C ASN A 223 15.82 -15.62 -9.42
N SER A 224 16.32 -14.73 -10.27
CA SER A 224 17.74 -14.34 -10.36
C SER A 224 17.89 -13.08 -11.21
N SER A 225 19.04 -12.42 -11.13
CA SER A 225 19.46 -11.45 -12.15
C SER A 225 19.79 -12.13 -13.47
N ALA A 226 19.71 -11.36 -14.56
CA ALA A 226 20.04 -11.84 -15.90
C ALA A 226 21.57 -11.91 -16.12
N GLU A 227 22.35 -11.09 -15.40
CA GLU A 227 23.80 -11.20 -15.29
C GLU A 227 24.24 -11.41 -13.83
N ALA A 228 25.27 -12.24 -13.62
CA ALA A 228 25.76 -12.58 -12.29
C ALA A 228 26.29 -11.35 -11.53
N GLY A 229 26.00 -11.27 -10.23
CA GLY A 229 26.48 -10.21 -9.34
C GLY A 229 25.55 -9.01 -9.19
N TYR A 230 24.38 -9.04 -9.83
CA TYR A 230 23.35 -7.98 -9.72
C TYR A 230 22.08 -8.50 -9.06
N ILE A 231 21.23 -7.60 -8.58
CA ILE A 231 19.97 -7.96 -7.95
C ILE A 231 18.90 -8.35 -8.98
N PRO A 232 17.88 -9.16 -8.61
CA PRO A 232 16.86 -9.63 -9.56
C PRO A 232 16.04 -8.53 -10.24
N ILE A 233 15.92 -7.32 -9.65
CA ILE A 233 15.07 -6.25 -10.21
C ILE A 233 15.48 -5.80 -11.62
N THR A 234 16.72 -6.08 -12.00
CA THR A 234 17.28 -5.89 -13.34
C THR A 234 16.42 -6.49 -14.46
N GLN A 235 15.68 -7.57 -14.16
CA GLN A 235 14.73 -8.22 -15.08
C GLN A 235 13.57 -7.30 -15.51
N LEU A 236 13.32 -6.17 -14.82
CA LEU A 236 12.35 -5.17 -15.27
C LEU A 236 12.86 -4.40 -16.50
N TRP A 237 14.16 -4.14 -16.57
CA TRP A 237 14.78 -3.49 -17.72
C TRP A 237 15.06 -4.50 -18.80
N ASP A 238 15.83 -5.53 -18.47
CA ASP A 238 16.44 -6.44 -19.43
C ASP A 238 16.48 -7.86 -18.87
N THR A 239 15.81 -8.76 -19.56
CA THR A 239 15.72 -10.19 -19.24
C THR A 239 16.74 -11.04 -19.98
N ASN A 240 17.59 -10.44 -20.83
CA ASN A 240 18.51 -11.11 -21.74
C ASN A 240 17.81 -12.12 -22.69
N GLN A 241 16.56 -11.88 -23.06
CA GLN A 241 15.78 -12.73 -23.97
C GLN A 241 15.84 -12.26 -25.43
N TYR A 242 16.13 -10.98 -25.67
CA TYR A 242 16.23 -10.37 -26.99
C TYR A 242 17.67 -10.01 -27.31
N ASN A 243 18.25 -10.74 -28.27
CA ASN A 243 19.63 -10.58 -28.73
C ASN A 243 19.72 -9.99 -30.15
N GLY A 244 18.71 -9.24 -30.58
CA GLY A 244 18.59 -8.73 -31.96
C GLY A 244 17.99 -9.73 -32.97
N SER A 245 17.54 -10.91 -32.54
CA SER A 245 16.69 -11.80 -33.35
C SER A 245 15.21 -11.36 -33.30
N ASN A 246 14.28 -12.02 -34.02
CA ASN A 246 12.86 -11.59 -33.99
C ASN A 246 12.35 -11.51 -32.54
N PRO A 247 11.90 -10.33 -32.07
CA PRO A 247 11.66 -10.11 -30.64
C PRO A 247 10.49 -10.93 -30.09
N PRO A 248 10.59 -11.41 -28.83
CA PRO A 248 9.46 -11.96 -28.11
C PRO A 248 8.33 -10.93 -28.01
N SER A 249 7.08 -11.36 -28.21
CA SER A 249 5.89 -10.55 -27.95
C SER A 249 5.41 -10.75 -26.51
N GLY A 250 4.89 -9.71 -25.86
CA GLY A 250 4.16 -9.83 -24.58
C GLY A 250 4.85 -9.17 -23.38
N ILE A 251 4.52 -9.67 -22.18
CA ILE A 251 4.90 -9.05 -20.88
C ILE A 251 5.97 -9.83 -20.11
N ALA A 252 6.50 -10.91 -20.67
CA ALA A 252 7.53 -11.76 -20.04
C ALA A 252 8.97 -11.36 -20.41
N ILE A 253 9.14 -10.13 -20.91
CA ILE A 253 10.40 -9.55 -21.40
C ILE A 253 10.66 -8.22 -20.69
N GLY A 254 11.92 -7.80 -20.63
CA GLY A 254 12.33 -6.52 -20.09
C GLY A 254 11.78 -5.35 -20.89
N LEU A 255 11.59 -4.21 -20.23
CA LEU A 255 11.05 -3.01 -20.86
C LEU A 255 11.98 -2.46 -21.95
N SER A 256 13.31 -2.48 -21.73
CA SER A 256 14.26 -1.95 -22.71
C SER A 256 14.25 -2.79 -23.99
N GLU A 257 14.25 -4.12 -23.85
CA GLU A 257 14.12 -5.07 -24.94
C GLU A 257 12.83 -4.86 -25.72
N TYR A 258 11.70 -4.72 -25.02
CA TYR A 258 10.40 -4.47 -25.63
C TYR A 258 10.42 -3.16 -26.43
N THR A 259 10.86 -2.07 -25.82
CA THR A 259 10.89 -0.75 -26.45
C THR A 259 11.82 -0.76 -27.67
N ASN A 260 13.06 -1.27 -27.51
CA ASN A 260 14.07 -1.33 -28.56
C ASN A 260 13.56 -2.07 -29.80
N ALA A 261 12.89 -3.20 -29.59
CA ALA A 261 12.54 -4.09 -30.68
C ALA A 261 11.24 -3.71 -31.42
N ASN A 262 10.41 -2.85 -30.82
CA ASN A 262 9.10 -2.50 -31.37
C ASN A 262 9.03 -1.08 -31.94
N PHE A 263 9.93 -0.17 -31.55
CA PHE A 263 9.85 1.25 -31.87
C PHE A 263 11.20 1.83 -32.33
N PHE A 264 11.16 2.82 -33.23
CA PHE A 264 12.34 3.59 -33.65
C PHE A 264 12.59 4.79 -32.76
N SER A 265 13.85 5.22 -32.66
CA SER A 265 14.22 6.59 -32.34
C SER A 265 14.57 7.37 -33.61
N GLU A 266 14.69 8.70 -33.55
CA GLU A 266 14.84 9.57 -34.73
C GLU A 266 16.06 9.22 -35.58
N ASP A 267 17.24 9.06 -34.99
CA ASP A 267 18.47 8.76 -35.74
C ASP A 267 18.63 7.28 -36.06
N THR A 268 17.77 6.42 -35.52
CA THR A 268 17.89 4.96 -35.64
C THR A 268 16.83 4.32 -36.52
N ILE A 269 16.01 5.11 -37.23
CA ILE A 269 14.98 4.61 -38.17
C ILE A 269 15.57 3.67 -39.24
N ASN A 270 16.83 3.88 -39.64
CA ASN A 270 17.54 3.04 -40.62
C ASN A 270 18.86 2.47 -40.08
N ALA A 271 19.00 2.39 -38.75
CA ALA A 271 20.22 1.92 -38.12
C ALA A 271 20.45 0.42 -38.35
N SER A 272 21.66 0.06 -38.81
CA SER A 272 22.03 -1.35 -39.04
C SER A 272 22.43 -2.10 -37.76
N ASN A 273 22.81 -1.38 -36.71
CA ASN A 273 23.13 -1.93 -35.39
C ASN A 273 21.87 -2.27 -34.56
N PHE A 274 20.69 -1.84 -35.00
CA PHE A 274 19.41 -2.18 -34.36
C PHE A 274 18.48 -2.85 -35.38
N PRO A 275 18.53 -4.20 -35.48
CA PRO A 275 17.92 -4.93 -36.60
C PRO A 275 16.38 -4.90 -36.61
N TYR A 276 15.75 -4.61 -35.47
CA TYR A 276 14.29 -4.40 -35.37
C TYR A 276 13.97 -3.07 -34.69
N PRO A 277 12.79 -2.47 -34.97
CA PRO A 277 11.90 -2.86 -36.06
C PRO A 277 12.55 -2.62 -37.44
N ASP A 278 12.16 -3.38 -38.46
CA ASP A 278 12.76 -3.30 -39.81
C ASP A 278 11.77 -2.61 -40.76
N ILE A 279 12.16 -1.44 -41.27
CA ILE A 279 11.32 -0.64 -42.18
C ILE A 279 11.00 -1.40 -43.48
N THR A 280 11.86 -2.33 -43.91
CA THR A 280 11.64 -3.13 -45.13
C THR A 280 10.54 -4.17 -44.95
N GLN A 281 10.13 -4.44 -43.70
CA GLN A 281 9.07 -5.37 -43.33
C GLN A 281 7.74 -4.66 -43.00
N THR A 282 7.61 -3.40 -43.42
CA THR A 282 6.42 -2.56 -43.18
C THR A 282 5.54 -2.43 -44.42
N THR A 283 4.32 -1.94 -44.24
CA THR A 283 3.41 -1.54 -45.32
C THR A 283 3.18 -0.04 -45.23
N ILE A 284 2.72 0.57 -46.31
CA ILE A 284 2.36 1.98 -46.31
C ILE A 284 0.87 2.11 -45.98
N THR A 285 0.55 2.93 -44.98
CA THR A 285 -0.81 3.33 -44.62
C THR A 285 -0.96 4.85 -44.62
N GLU A 286 -2.18 5.36 -44.80
CA GLU A 286 -2.47 6.79 -44.83
C GLU A 286 -3.24 7.24 -43.59
N ARG A 287 -2.80 8.35 -42.99
CA ARG A 287 -3.48 9.03 -41.88
C ARG A 287 -3.44 10.54 -42.07
N THR A 288 -4.47 11.23 -41.61
CA THR A 288 -4.44 12.68 -41.43
C THR A 288 -3.42 13.03 -40.34
N PRO A 289 -2.41 13.88 -40.58
CA PRO A 289 -1.48 14.33 -39.55
C PRO A 289 -2.21 14.99 -38.39
N TYR A 290 -1.79 14.65 -37.17
CA TYR A 290 -2.16 15.39 -35.98
C TYR A 290 -1.28 16.65 -35.85
N PRO A 291 -1.84 17.81 -35.47
CA PRO A 291 -3.26 18.12 -35.30
C PRO A 291 -3.98 18.39 -36.65
N ASN A 292 -4.95 17.53 -37.00
CA ASN A 292 -5.93 17.61 -38.10
C ASN A 292 -5.55 18.49 -39.31
N ALA A 293 -4.42 18.22 -39.96
CA ALA A 293 -4.03 18.90 -41.19
C ALA A 293 -4.96 18.53 -42.36
N PRO A 294 -5.16 19.39 -43.37
CA PRO A 294 -6.11 19.15 -44.47
C PRO A 294 -5.64 18.12 -45.51
N TYR A 295 -4.54 17.41 -45.26
CA TYR A 295 -3.93 16.46 -46.20
C TYR A 295 -3.65 15.12 -45.53
N GLN A 296 -3.69 14.02 -46.29
CA GLN A 296 -3.27 12.70 -45.81
C GLN A 296 -1.74 12.58 -45.90
N ARG A 297 -1.13 11.94 -44.91
CA ARG A 297 0.30 11.57 -44.89
C ARG A 297 0.43 10.05 -44.88
N GLN A 298 1.50 9.56 -45.50
CA GLN A 298 1.84 8.15 -45.56
C GLN A 298 2.78 7.75 -44.43
N TYR A 299 2.58 6.55 -43.88
CA TYR A 299 3.31 6.02 -42.72
C TYR A 299 3.74 4.58 -42.95
N TYR A 300 4.90 4.23 -42.42
CA TYR A 300 5.34 2.85 -42.33
C TYR A 300 4.62 2.16 -41.18
N LEU A 301 3.68 1.29 -41.51
CA LEU A 301 2.93 0.47 -40.58
C LEU A 301 3.66 -0.85 -40.36
N LYS A 302 3.94 -1.14 -39.09
CA LYS A 302 4.55 -2.40 -38.67
C LYS A 302 3.60 -3.58 -38.91
N ASN A 303 3.97 -4.51 -39.80
CA ASN A 303 3.11 -5.68 -40.12
C ASN A 303 3.52 -6.98 -39.41
N CYS A 304 4.77 -7.08 -38.98
CA CYS A 304 5.29 -8.31 -38.41
C CYS A 304 6.42 -8.01 -37.43
N CYS A 305 6.85 -9.10 -36.76
CA CYS A 305 7.95 -9.19 -35.81
C CYS A 305 7.66 -8.45 -34.49
N GLY A 306 7.85 -9.11 -33.36
CA GLY A 306 7.43 -8.56 -32.05
C GLY A 306 5.92 -8.34 -31.90
N GLU A 307 5.53 -7.38 -31.06
CA GLU A 307 4.13 -7.07 -30.77
C GLU A 307 3.51 -6.22 -31.90
N THR A 308 2.28 -6.54 -32.28
CA THR A 308 1.57 -5.92 -33.41
C THR A 308 0.27 -5.22 -32.98
N ASN A 309 0.16 -4.79 -31.71
CA ASN A 309 -1.02 -4.11 -31.18
C ASN A 309 -2.34 -4.85 -31.51
N GLY A 310 -2.43 -6.14 -31.16
CA GLY A 310 -3.58 -6.97 -31.50
C GLY A 310 -3.80 -7.17 -33.02
N GLY A 311 -2.74 -7.09 -33.83
CA GLY A 311 -2.78 -7.18 -35.29
C GLY A 311 -3.06 -5.87 -36.01
N GLN A 312 -3.22 -4.75 -35.28
CA GLN A 312 -3.42 -3.42 -35.88
C GLN A 312 -2.12 -2.78 -36.41
N GLY A 313 -0.97 -3.19 -35.87
CA GLY A 313 0.34 -2.59 -36.13
C GLY A 313 0.57 -1.28 -35.37
N TYR A 314 1.82 -0.84 -35.36
CA TYR A 314 2.24 0.49 -34.90
C TYR A 314 2.76 1.30 -36.07
N LEU A 315 2.47 2.60 -36.11
CA LEU A 315 3.14 3.55 -36.98
C LEU A 315 4.58 3.71 -36.50
N LEU A 316 5.55 3.46 -37.37
CA LEU A 316 6.97 3.52 -37.02
C LEU A 316 7.63 4.84 -37.42
N SER A 317 7.22 5.40 -38.56
CA SER A 317 7.65 6.72 -39.02
C SER A 317 6.78 7.17 -40.18
N ALA A 318 6.72 8.47 -40.44
CA ALA A 318 6.20 9.00 -41.69
C ALA A 318 7.12 8.57 -42.85
N VAL A 319 6.55 8.15 -43.98
CA VAL A 319 7.31 7.70 -45.17
C VAL A 319 8.13 8.85 -45.76
N ASP A 320 7.64 10.08 -45.60
CA ASP A 320 8.21 11.26 -46.26
C ASP A 320 7.62 12.59 -45.73
N TYR A 321 8.31 13.23 -44.78
CA TYR A 321 7.82 14.49 -44.19
C TYR A 321 7.59 15.61 -45.22
N LEU A 322 8.41 15.64 -46.27
CA LEU A 322 8.45 16.72 -47.25
C LEU A 322 7.51 16.52 -48.44
N ASP A 323 6.66 15.50 -48.42
CA ASP A 323 5.85 15.12 -49.58
C ASP A 323 4.87 16.21 -50.03
N TYR A 324 4.30 16.96 -49.08
CA TYR A 324 3.50 18.15 -49.36
C TYR A 324 4.29 19.18 -50.19
N TYR A 325 5.55 19.44 -49.81
CA TYR A 325 6.40 20.39 -50.52
C TYR A 325 6.86 19.82 -51.86
N ARG A 326 7.14 18.52 -51.97
CA ARG A 326 7.57 17.89 -53.22
C ARG A 326 6.55 18.06 -54.35
N ASN A 327 5.25 18.00 -54.02
CA ASN A 327 4.16 18.28 -54.95
C ASN A 327 4.12 19.75 -55.41
N TRP A 328 4.71 20.66 -54.65
CA TRP A 328 4.71 22.10 -54.93
C TRP A 328 6.00 22.61 -55.61
N ILE A 329 7.18 22.13 -55.21
CA ILE A 329 8.50 22.59 -55.70
C ILE A 329 9.17 21.66 -56.73
N GLY A 330 8.60 20.49 -57.02
CA GLY A 330 9.16 19.54 -58.00
C GLY A 330 10.14 18.53 -57.40
N SER A 331 10.27 17.37 -58.07
CA SER A 331 10.68 16.07 -57.53
C SER A 331 12.17 15.85 -57.21
N THR A 332 12.86 16.79 -56.55
CA THR A 332 14.29 16.62 -56.19
C THR A 332 14.56 16.49 -54.70
N LEU A 333 13.54 16.58 -53.84
CA LEU A 333 13.73 16.41 -52.39
C LEU A 333 13.85 14.92 -52.02
N PRO A 334 14.86 14.52 -51.23
CA PRO A 334 15.00 13.15 -50.75
C PRO A 334 13.79 12.77 -49.88
N LYS A 335 13.45 11.48 -49.86
CA LYS A 335 12.47 10.95 -48.90
C LYS A 335 13.16 10.84 -47.55
N ILE A 336 12.64 11.52 -46.53
CA ILE A 336 13.22 11.52 -45.20
C ILE A 336 12.14 10.99 -44.24
N PRO A 337 12.35 9.81 -43.64
CA PRO A 337 11.46 9.33 -42.60
C PRO A 337 11.66 10.16 -41.33
N VAL A 338 10.56 10.49 -40.66
CA VAL A 338 10.58 11.24 -39.40
C VAL A 338 9.52 10.69 -38.46
N LEU A 339 9.72 10.90 -37.17
CA LEU A 339 8.70 10.71 -36.16
C LEU A 339 7.83 11.98 -36.11
N ASP A 340 6.52 11.82 -35.95
CA ASP A 340 5.56 12.93 -35.82
C ASP A 340 4.49 12.58 -34.78
N ASP A 341 3.56 13.50 -34.50
CA ASP A 341 2.53 13.31 -33.47
C ASP A 341 1.66 12.05 -33.66
N ASN A 342 1.43 11.58 -34.90
CA ASN A 342 0.69 10.34 -35.13
C ASN A 342 1.53 9.12 -34.73
N VAL A 343 2.84 9.16 -35.00
CA VAL A 343 3.77 8.13 -34.55
C VAL A 343 3.87 8.13 -33.03
N TYR A 344 4.04 9.31 -32.41
CA TYR A 344 4.09 9.42 -30.95
C TYR A 344 2.78 9.00 -30.27
N GLN A 345 1.63 9.19 -30.94
CA GLN A 345 0.36 8.68 -30.44
C GLN A 345 0.34 7.15 -30.31
N ASP A 346 0.89 6.43 -31.29
CA ASP A 346 1.04 4.97 -31.21
C ASP A 346 2.10 4.57 -30.17
N TYR A 347 3.17 5.35 -30.04
CA TYR A 347 4.21 5.16 -29.02
C TYR A 347 3.66 5.40 -27.60
N GLY A 348 2.58 6.17 -27.46
CA GLY A 348 1.84 6.33 -26.20
C GLY A 348 1.43 5.00 -25.55
N SER A 349 1.37 3.91 -26.33
CA SER A 349 1.21 2.54 -25.82
C SER A 349 2.37 2.02 -24.95
N LEU A 350 3.48 2.75 -24.86
CA LEU A 350 4.60 2.50 -23.94
C LEU A 350 4.31 3.03 -22.53
N LEU A 351 3.50 4.08 -22.37
CA LEU A 351 3.17 4.67 -21.06
C LEU A 351 2.50 3.68 -20.08
N PRO A 352 1.56 2.80 -20.51
CA PRO A 352 1.03 1.73 -19.67
C PRO A 352 2.11 0.80 -19.09
N ARG A 353 3.13 0.45 -19.91
CA ARG A 353 4.23 -0.41 -19.48
C ARG A 353 5.18 0.34 -18.56
N ALA A 354 5.47 1.62 -18.82
CA ALA A 354 6.24 2.46 -17.92
C ALA A 354 5.61 2.48 -16.51
N VAL A 355 4.30 2.76 -16.41
CA VAL A 355 3.59 2.74 -15.11
C VAL A 355 3.61 1.35 -14.48
N GLY A 356 3.29 0.30 -15.23
CA GLY A 356 3.16 -1.06 -14.69
C GLY A 356 4.49 -1.69 -14.27
N TYR A 357 5.58 -1.43 -14.98
CA TYR A 357 6.92 -1.90 -14.62
C TYR A 357 7.46 -1.11 -13.41
N SER A 358 7.23 0.20 -13.35
CA SER A 358 7.56 1.02 -12.17
C SER A 358 6.76 0.60 -10.94
N ALA A 359 5.46 0.30 -11.09
CA ALA A 359 4.66 -0.28 -10.01
C ALA A 359 5.17 -1.68 -9.62
N GLY A 360 5.63 -2.48 -10.58
CA GLY A 360 6.32 -3.76 -10.35
C GLY A 360 7.57 -3.61 -9.48
N LEU A 361 8.35 -2.54 -9.68
CA LEU A 361 9.49 -2.22 -8.83
C LEU A 361 9.09 -1.96 -7.38
N LEU A 362 8.07 -1.12 -7.17
CA LEU A 362 7.55 -0.85 -5.82
C LEU A 362 6.98 -2.12 -5.16
N ASN A 363 6.26 -2.94 -5.92
CA ASN A 363 5.73 -4.22 -5.45
C ASN A 363 6.86 -5.15 -5.00
N TYR A 364 7.95 -5.24 -5.78
CA TYR A 364 9.11 -6.04 -5.42
C TYR A 364 9.84 -5.48 -4.19
N PHE A 365 10.02 -4.17 -4.09
CA PHE A 365 10.68 -3.54 -2.95
C PHE A 365 9.95 -3.86 -1.65
N PHE A 366 8.62 -3.74 -1.63
CA PHE A 366 7.79 -3.95 -0.44
C PHE A 366 7.16 -5.36 -0.35
N ARG A 367 7.68 -6.35 -1.09
CA ARG A 367 7.10 -7.71 -1.15
C ARG A 367 7.18 -8.49 0.16
N GLY A 368 8.12 -8.12 1.02
CA GLY A 368 8.42 -8.83 2.25
C GLY A 368 7.25 -8.85 3.25
N GLN A 369 6.94 -10.02 3.79
CA GLN A 369 5.88 -10.29 4.75
C GLN A 369 6.37 -11.17 5.89
N MET A 370 5.97 -10.86 7.11
CA MET A 370 6.22 -11.71 8.27
C MET A 370 5.12 -11.50 9.32
N GLU A 371 4.88 -12.52 10.11
CA GLU A 371 3.99 -12.46 11.27
C GLU A 371 4.81 -12.43 12.55
N ALA A 372 4.39 -11.63 13.53
CA ALA A 372 5.02 -11.57 14.84
C ALA A 372 3.96 -11.83 15.92
N THR A 373 4.09 -12.96 16.61
CA THR A 373 3.10 -13.44 17.58
C THR A 373 3.64 -13.32 19.01
N PRO A 374 2.84 -12.75 19.96
CA PRO A 374 3.14 -12.80 21.38
C PRO A 374 3.42 -14.22 21.88
N SER A 375 4.40 -14.34 22.77
CA SER A 375 4.70 -15.57 23.50
C SER A 375 5.21 -15.21 24.89
N SER A 376 5.06 -16.10 25.87
CA SER A 376 5.55 -15.88 27.23
C SER A 376 7.03 -15.45 27.25
N GLY A 377 7.28 -14.17 27.57
CA GLY A 377 8.63 -13.58 27.68
C GLY A 377 9.24 -13.05 26.38
N GLY A 378 8.50 -12.95 25.28
CA GLY A 378 9.02 -12.41 24.02
C GLY A 378 8.06 -12.48 22.82
N LEU A 379 8.62 -12.56 21.61
CA LEU A 379 7.88 -12.73 20.36
C LEU A 379 8.42 -13.94 19.57
N LYS A 380 7.54 -14.64 18.87
CA LYS A 380 7.94 -15.52 17.76
C LYS A 380 7.71 -14.80 16.44
N VAL A 381 8.60 -15.02 15.48
CA VAL A 381 8.47 -14.44 14.13
C VAL A 381 8.36 -15.56 13.12
N LYS A 382 7.31 -15.52 12.31
CA LYS A 382 7.05 -16.51 11.27
C LYS A 382 7.28 -15.90 9.90
N ASN A 383 8.03 -16.61 9.05
CA ASN A 383 8.17 -16.24 7.65
C ASN A 383 6.85 -16.55 6.92
N THR A 384 6.15 -15.52 6.46
CA THR A 384 4.92 -15.66 5.65
C THR A 384 5.12 -15.30 4.18
N ASN A 385 6.37 -15.05 3.78
CA ASN A 385 6.73 -14.90 2.38
C ASN A 385 6.58 -16.23 1.63
N THR A 386 6.57 -16.13 0.30
CA THR A 386 6.85 -17.28 -0.58
C THR A 386 8.35 -17.57 -0.72
N GLU A 387 9.20 -16.69 -0.21
CA GLU A 387 10.67 -16.74 -0.30
C GLU A 387 11.29 -17.00 1.08
N THR A 388 12.44 -17.67 1.10
CA THR A 388 13.21 -17.93 2.32
C THR A 388 13.86 -16.64 2.84
N MET A 389 13.80 -16.43 4.16
CA MET A 389 14.54 -15.39 4.88
C MET A 389 15.82 -16.00 5.42
N GLU A 390 16.99 -15.54 4.98
CA GLU A 390 18.26 -16.19 5.35
C GLU A 390 19.39 -15.18 5.63
N PRO A 391 20.40 -15.59 6.43
CA PRO A 391 21.62 -14.82 6.55
C PRO A 391 22.49 -14.96 5.28
N TYR A 392 23.28 -13.95 4.95
CA TYR A 392 24.29 -13.98 3.91
C TYR A 392 25.63 -13.43 4.44
N THR A 393 26.72 -13.67 3.71
CA THR A 393 28.04 -13.11 4.06
C THR A 393 28.35 -11.97 3.10
N ASP A 394 28.54 -10.77 3.64
CA ASP A 394 28.84 -9.61 2.83
C ASP A 394 30.27 -9.62 2.28
N SER A 395 30.62 -8.62 1.47
CA SER A 395 31.94 -8.47 0.87
C SER A 395 33.09 -8.29 1.88
N THR A 396 32.79 -7.95 3.14
CA THR A 396 33.75 -7.81 4.23
C THR A 396 33.96 -9.12 5.00
N GLY A 397 33.16 -10.15 4.72
CA GLY A 397 33.16 -11.42 5.43
C GLY A 397 32.26 -11.43 6.68
N GLN A 398 31.44 -10.41 6.88
CA GLN A 398 30.49 -10.32 7.98
C GLN A 398 29.20 -11.06 7.62
N THR A 399 28.69 -11.87 8.55
CA THR A 399 27.37 -12.48 8.42
C THR A 399 26.28 -11.44 8.72
N ILE A 400 25.42 -11.19 7.74
CA ILE A 400 24.27 -10.29 7.80
C ILE A 400 23.00 -11.13 7.77
N GLY A 401 22.04 -10.87 8.66
CA GLY A 401 20.83 -11.67 8.79
C GLY A 401 20.29 -11.65 10.21
N SER A 402 19.38 -10.73 10.51
CA SER A 402 18.80 -10.60 11.84
C SER A 402 17.32 -10.25 11.80
N ILE A 403 16.64 -10.57 12.90
CA ILE A 403 15.31 -10.11 13.25
C ILE A 403 15.45 -9.30 14.54
N THR A 404 15.15 -8.01 14.46
CA THR A 404 15.33 -7.05 15.54
C THR A 404 13.97 -6.55 16.00
N ILE A 405 13.77 -6.49 17.32
CA ILE A 405 12.53 -6.07 17.96
C ILE A 405 12.77 -4.73 18.64
N TYR A 406 12.00 -3.74 18.25
CA TYR A 406 11.96 -2.41 18.85
C TYR A 406 10.61 -2.15 19.51
N TYR A 407 10.55 -1.11 20.32
CA TYR A 407 9.34 -0.59 20.95
C TYR A 407 9.26 0.92 20.78
N ASP A 408 8.13 1.39 20.24
CA ASP A 408 7.81 2.82 20.17
C ASP A 408 6.96 3.21 21.36
N ASN A 409 7.39 4.21 22.11
CA ASN A 409 6.57 4.80 23.17
C ASN A 409 5.49 5.76 22.63
N ILE A 410 4.64 6.28 23.52
CA ILE A 410 3.61 7.27 23.18
C ILE A 410 4.15 8.59 22.62
N ASN A 411 5.42 8.92 22.88
CA ASN A 411 6.10 10.09 22.31
C ASN A 411 6.76 9.75 20.97
N SER A 412 6.53 8.54 20.44
CA SER A 412 7.15 8.03 19.22
C SER A 412 8.69 7.93 19.31
N GLU A 413 9.24 7.73 20.49
CA GLU A 413 10.65 7.36 20.68
C GLU A 413 10.81 5.85 20.59
N ARG A 414 11.80 5.39 19.81
CA ARG A 414 12.05 3.98 19.52
C ARG A 414 13.20 3.42 20.34
N TYR A 415 12.95 2.31 21.03
CA TYR A 415 13.93 1.58 21.83
C TYR A 415 14.18 0.19 21.26
N LEU A 416 15.45 -0.20 21.16
CA LEU A 416 15.83 -1.58 20.85
C LEU A 416 15.53 -2.48 22.06
N LEU A 417 14.75 -3.55 21.87
CA LEU A 417 14.44 -4.53 22.91
C LEU A 417 15.24 -5.81 22.77
N ALA A 418 15.36 -6.34 21.55
CA ALA A 418 16.12 -7.55 21.27
C ALA A 418 16.61 -7.59 19.82
N ALA A 419 17.68 -8.33 19.58
CA ALA A 419 18.17 -8.67 18.26
C ALA A 419 18.45 -10.17 18.20
N TYR A 420 17.81 -10.85 17.25
CA TYR A 420 17.99 -12.27 16.98
C TYR A 420 18.77 -12.44 15.68
N VAL A 421 19.98 -12.98 15.76
CA VAL A 421 20.79 -13.29 14.57
C VAL A 421 20.35 -14.64 14.02
N LEU A 422 20.01 -14.70 12.73
CA LEU A 422 19.66 -15.94 12.07
C LEU A 422 20.91 -16.80 11.91
N SER A 423 20.90 -17.98 12.52
CA SER A 423 21.97 -18.98 12.38
C SER A 423 21.73 -19.96 11.23
N ALA A 424 20.51 -19.98 10.68
CA ALA A 424 20.07 -20.80 9.56
C ALA A 424 18.97 -20.07 8.78
N PRO A 425 18.70 -20.48 7.53
CA PRO A 425 17.53 -20.02 6.77
C PRO A 425 16.23 -20.30 7.53
N LEU A 426 15.26 -19.41 7.36
CA LEU A 426 13.89 -19.52 7.84
C LEU A 426 12.96 -19.65 6.62
N ASP A 427 12.55 -20.88 6.30
CA ASP A 427 11.76 -21.17 5.11
C ASP A 427 10.30 -20.71 5.22
N PRO A 428 9.57 -20.55 4.10
CA PRO A 428 8.15 -20.21 4.10
C PRO A 428 7.33 -21.07 5.06
N GLY A 429 6.67 -20.42 6.03
CA GLY A 429 5.84 -21.06 7.05
C GLY A 429 6.57 -21.45 8.34
N GLU A 430 7.90 -21.39 8.37
CA GLU A 430 8.69 -21.64 9.59
C GLU A 430 8.68 -20.44 10.55
N GLU A 431 8.89 -20.71 11.83
CA GLU A 431 8.94 -19.72 12.90
C GLU A 431 10.25 -19.77 13.68
N THR A 432 10.69 -18.62 14.17
CA THR A 432 11.82 -18.54 15.10
C THR A 432 11.47 -19.18 16.44
N PRO A 433 12.48 -19.59 17.24
CA PRO A 433 12.32 -19.68 18.68
C PRO A 433 11.79 -18.36 19.27
N VAL A 434 11.30 -18.39 20.51
CA VAL A 434 10.89 -17.16 21.21
C VAL A 434 12.09 -16.23 21.34
N ILE A 435 12.01 -15.06 20.72
CA ILE A 435 12.99 -13.98 20.84
C ILE A 435 12.66 -13.24 22.14
N SER A 436 13.39 -13.59 23.19
CA SER A 436 13.13 -13.09 24.54
C SER A 436 13.56 -11.64 24.72
N PHE A 437 12.71 -10.85 25.38
CA PHE A 437 13.03 -9.50 25.86
C PHE A 437 12.22 -9.19 27.11
N ALA A 438 12.72 -8.27 27.93
CA ALA A 438 11.92 -7.71 29.02
C ALA A 438 10.97 -6.65 28.43
N PRO A 439 9.65 -6.74 28.67
CA PRO A 439 8.76 -5.62 28.39
C PRO A 439 9.26 -4.37 29.13
N PRO A 440 9.11 -3.17 28.57
CA PRO A 440 9.56 -1.94 29.21
C PRO A 440 9.01 -1.82 30.65
N SER A 441 9.88 -1.80 31.66
CA SER A 441 9.51 -1.57 33.05
C SER A 441 9.46 -0.07 33.32
N ASP A 442 8.34 0.40 33.89
CA ASP A 442 7.96 1.79 34.22
C ASP A 442 7.25 2.57 33.11
N ASN A 443 5.91 2.71 33.22
CA ASN A 443 5.08 3.85 32.76
C ASN A 443 5.34 4.50 31.38
N ILE A 444 6.07 3.84 30.49
CA ILE A 444 6.03 4.11 29.08
C ILE A 444 4.72 3.47 28.59
N LYS A 445 3.63 4.25 28.62
CA LYS A 445 2.27 3.87 28.17
C LYS A 445 2.29 2.96 26.92
N GLN A 446 1.27 2.12 26.77
CA GLN A 446 1.11 1.15 25.68
C GLN A 446 1.58 1.69 24.33
N GLY A 447 2.69 1.13 23.87
CA GLY A 447 3.33 1.43 22.61
C GLY A 447 3.06 0.36 21.57
N ARG A 448 3.92 0.30 20.56
CA ARG A 448 3.87 -0.71 19.50
C ARG A 448 5.24 -1.39 19.41
N TYR A 449 5.26 -2.69 19.17
CA TYR A 449 6.47 -3.40 18.81
C TYR A 449 6.71 -3.29 17.31
N ILE A 450 7.95 -3.03 16.94
CA ILE A 450 8.38 -2.94 15.54
C ILE A 450 9.39 -4.06 15.35
N VAL A 451 9.01 -5.05 14.55
CA VAL A 451 9.86 -6.16 14.18
C VAL A 451 10.48 -5.84 12.83
N VAL A 452 11.79 -5.95 12.72
CA VAL A 452 12.55 -5.63 11.51
C VAL A 452 13.44 -6.81 11.16
N PHE A 453 13.23 -7.41 9.99
CA PHE A 453 14.19 -8.31 9.39
C PHE A 453 15.14 -7.52 8.49
N TYR A 454 16.42 -7.83 8.57
CA TYR A 454 17.46 -7.37 7.63
C TYR A 454 18.36 -8.55 7.27
N GLY A 455 18.42 -8.92 5.99
CA GLY A 455 19.12 -10.10 5.53
C GLY A 455 18.91 -10.36 4.05
N LYS A 456 18.95 -11.63 3.65
CA LYS A 456 18.66 -12.05 2.28
C LYS A 456 17.24 -12.60 2.18
N LEU A 457 16.46 -12.11 1.22
CA LEU A 457 15.11 -12.58 0.91
C LEU A 457 15.10 -13.17 -0.49
N GLY A 458 14.97 -14.50 -0.59
CA GLY A 458 15.11 -15.20 -1.86
C GLY A 458 16.51 -14.98 -2.44
N ASN A 459 16.60 -14.24 -3.56
CA ASN A 459 17.86 -13.96 -4.26
C ASN A 459 18.34 -12.52 -4.10
N GLU A 460 17.72 -11.72 -3.23
CA GLU A 460 18.14 -10.36 -2.93
C GLU A 460 18.82 -10.28 -1.57
N GLU A 461 20.11 -9.92 -1.57
CA GLU A 461 20.85 -9.53 -0.38
C GLU A 461 20.45 -8.10 0.08
N GLY A 462 20.56 -7.81 1.37
CA GLY A 462 20.21 -6.50 1.93
C GLY A 462 18.71 -6.18 1.94
N ALA A 463 17.85 -7.20 1.83
CA ALA A 463 16.41 -7.05 1.93
C ALA A 463 15.97 -6.67 3.35
N VAL A 464 14.92 -5.84 3.44
CA VAL A 464 14.38 -5.31 4.69
C VAL A 464 12.89 -5.62 4.75
N ILE A 465 12.42 -6.15 5.89
CA ILE A 465 10.99 -6.36 6.15
C ILE A 465 10.64 -5.72 7.49
N GLY A 466 9.63 -4.86 7.50
CA GLY A 466 9.09 -4.28 8.74
C GLY A 466 7.71 -4.84 9.07
N ARG A 467 7.43 -5.03 10.37
CA ARG A 467 6.10 -5.38 10.88
C ARG A 467 5.85 -4.66 12.20
N VAL A 468 4.74 -3.94 12.29
CA VAL A 468 4.27 -3.41 13.57
C VAL A 468 3.28 -4.38 14.18
N THR A 469 3.45 -4.69 15.45
CA THR A 469 2.53 -5.51 16.24
C THR A 469 2.30 -4.84 17.60
N SER A 470 1.10 -4.95 18.15
CA SER A 470 0.79 -4.50 19.51
C SER A 470 0.41 -5.71 20.34
N PRO A 471 0.82 -5.78 21.61
CA PRO A 471 0.22 -6.75 22.51
C PRO A 471 -1.26 -6.37 22.63
N SER A 472 -2.13 -7.17 22.01
CA SER A 472 -3.57 -6.95 22.11
C SER A 472 -3.98 -7.31 23.53
N LYS A 473 -4.44 -6.32 24.30
CA LYS A 473 -5.08 -6.56 25.59
C LYS A 473 -6.53 -6.86 25.37
N ILE A 474 -7.04 -7.83 26.11
CA ILE A 474 -8.44 -8.20 26.08
C ILE A 474 -9.00 -7.89 27.46
N TYR A 475 -9.95 -6.96 27.50
CA TYR A 475 -10.76 -6.71 28.67
C TYR A 475 -11.97 -7.62 28.61
N TYR A 476 -12.37 -8.20 29.74
CA TYR A 476 -13.55 -9.04 29.82
C TYR A 476 -14.20 -8.93 31.19
N VAL A 477 -15.49 -9.23 31.23
CA VAL A 477 -16.29 -9.29 32.45
C VAL A 477 -16.26 -10.72 32.96
N SER A 478 -15.98 -10.91 34.24
CA SER A 478 -15.88 -12.22 34.88
C SER A 478 -16.71 -12.26 36.16
N LYS A 479 -17.41 -13.37 36.40
CA LYS A 479 -18.16 -13.64 37.63
C LYS A 479 -17.58 -14.80 38.46
N ARG A 480 -16.28 -15.08 38.34
CA ARG A 480 -15.62 -16.21 39.01
C ARG A 480 -15.73 -16.25 40.52
N ASP A 481 -15.77 -15.07 41.14
CA ASP A 481 -15.86 -14.94 42.60
C ASP A 481 -17.29 -14.63 43.08
N GLY A 482 -18.31 -14.91 42.25
CA GLY A 482 -19.72 -14.61 42.54
C GLY A 482 -20.13 -13.14 42.35
N ILE A 483 -19.17 -12.25 42.05
CA ILE A 483 -19.36 -10.82 41.78
C ILE A 483 -18.79 -10.51 40.39
N TYR A 484 -19.51 -9.74 39.57
CA TYR A 484 -19.03 -9.31 38.27
C TYR A 484 -17.89 -8.30 38.41
N LYS A 485 -16.70 -8.64 37.94
CA LYS A 485 -15.51 -7.77 37.88
C LYS A 485 -15.07 -7.58 36.43
N ILE A 486 -14.23 -6.58 36.18
CA ILE A 486 -13.55 -6.43 34.89
C ILE A 486 -12.10 -6.88 35.04
N TYR A 487 -11.71 -7.81 34.19
CA TYR A 487 -10.35 -8.31 34.06
C TYR A 487 -9.71 -7.80 32.78
N ARG A 488 -8.39 -7.75 32.78
CA ARG A 488 -7.53 -7.60 31.61
C ARG A 488 -6.65 -8.83 31.50
N ILE A 489 -6.47 -9.34 30.29
CA ILE A 489 -5.56 -10.43 29.97
C ILE A 489 -4.82 -10.10 28.67
N GLU A 490 -3.63 -10.67 28.50
CA GLU A 490 -2.92 -10.61 27.22
C GLU A 490 -3.57 -11.58 26.22
N ALA A 491 -3.45 -11.32 24.92
CA ALA A 491 -4.09 -12.16 23.88
C ALA A 491 -3.62 -13.63 23.87
N ASP A 492 -2.50 -13.95 24.52
CA ASP A 492 -2.02 -15.33 24.72
C ASP A 492 -2.58 -16.01 25.98
N GLY A 493 -3.47 -15.34 26.72
CA GLY A 493 -4.05 -15.83 27.98
C GLY A 493 -3.16 -15.57 29.21
N SER A 494 -2.04 -14.88 29.06
CA SER A 494 -1.14 -14.60 30.19
C SER A 494 -1.53 -13.34 30.98
N ASN A 495 -0.99 -13.23 32.19
CA ASN A 495 -1.06 -12.06 33.07
C ASN A 495 -2.47 -11.51 33.34
N PRO A 496 -3.46 -12.34 33.72
CA PRO A 496 -4.79 -11.85 34.09
C PRO A 496 -4.70 -10.92 35.30
N ALA A 497 -5.35 -9.76 35.22
CA ALA A 497 -5.39 -8.76 36.29
C ALA A 497 -6.78 -8.15 36.41
N ILE A 498 -7.24 -7.92 37.65
CA ILE A 498 -8.48 -7.19 37.92
C ILE A 498 -8.21 -5.70 37.66
N ILE A 499 -9.03 -5.08 36.81
CA ILE A 499 -9.00 -3.64 36.52
C ILE A 499 -10.13 -2.91 37.25
N TYR A 500 -11.27 -3.56 37.46
CA TYR A 500 -12.38 -3.01 38.23
C TYR A 500 -12.97 -4.07 39.16
N ASP A 501 -12.94 -3.78 40.46
CA ASP A 501 -13.54 -4.60 41.50
C ASP A 501 -14.91 -4.01 41.87
N ASN A 502 -15.98 -4.62 41.38
CA ASN A 502 -17.33 -4.12 41.57
C ASN A 502 -17.74 -4.26 43.05
N PRO A 503 -18.05 -3.15 43.74
CA PRO A 503 -18.36 -3.19 45.17
C PRO A 503 -19.74 -3.78 45.47
N ASN A 504 -20.61 -3.99 44.47
CA ASN A 504 -21.97 -4.45 44.67
C ASN A 504 -22.23 -5.81 43.99
N PRO A 505 -22.41 -6.89 44.77
CA PRO A 505 -22.62 -8.25 44.24
C PRO A 505 -23.91 -8.41 43.42
N ASN A 506 -24.85 -7.47 43.53
CA ASN A 506 -26.14 -7.53 42.84
C ASN A 506 -26.15 -6.81 41.48
N LEU A 507 -25.08 -6.07 41.12
CA LEU A 507 -25.03 -5.31 39.88
C LEU A 507 -24.24 -6.07 38.81
N GLY A 508 -24.82 -6.17 37.62
CA GLY A 508 -24.15 -6.69 36.43
C GLY A 508 -23.22 -5.67 35.77
N ILE A 509 -22.29 -6.14 34.96
CA ILE A 509 -21.45 -5.33 34.07
C ILE A 509 -21.77 -5.72 32.62
N GLY A 510 -22.04 -4.73 31.77
CA GLY A 510 -22.38 -4.91 30.36
C GLY A 510 -21.19 -4.74 29.41
N LYS A 511 -21.49 -4.39 28.15
CA LYS A 511 -20.48 -4.19 27.09
C LYS A 511 -19.37 -3.24 27.54
N LEU A 512 -18.14 -3.68 27.34
CA LEU A 512 -16.92 -2.92 27.56
C LEU A 512 -16.51 -2.20 26.26
N ALA A 513 -15.97 -0.99 26.39
CA ALA A 513 -15.42 -0.19 25.30
C ALA A 513 -14.18 0.58 25.76
N PRO A 514 -12.95 0.06 25.53
CA PRO A 514 -11.73 0.79 25.83
C PRO A 514 -11.59 1.99 24.90
N SER A 515 -11.07 3.11 25.43
CA SER A 515 -10.73 4.28 24.64
C SER A 515 -9.58 3.98 23.68
N PRO A 516 -9.45 4.70 22.55
CA PRO A 516 -8.39 4.45 21.57
C PRO A 516 -6.97 4.61 22.13
N ASP A 517 -6.82 5.43 23.17
CA ASP A 517 -5.56 5.68 23.88
C ASP A 517 -5.27 4.69 25.02
N GLY A 518 -6.19 3.75 25.28
CA GLY A 518 -6.06 2.72 26.30
C GLY A 518 -6.14 3.19 27.76
N ASN A 519 -6.41 4.47 28.02
CA ASN A 519 -6.39 5.02 29.39
C ASN A 519 -7.75 4.97 30.08
N THR A 520 -8.85 4.90 29.32
CA THR A 520 -10.22 4.94 29.86
C THR A 520 -11.02 3.73 29.38
N LEU A 521 -11.85 3.15 30.25
CA LEU A 521 -12.79 2.10 29.90
C LEU A 521 -14.22 2.58 30.09
N ALA A 522 -15.02 2.60 29.02
CA ALA A 522 -16.44 2.84 29.10
C ALA A 522 -17.20 1.51 29.28
N PHE A 523 -18.16 1.44 30.19
CA PHE A 523 -18.97 0.25 30.42
C PHE A 523 -20.29 0.56 31.13
N THR A 524 -21.22 -0.39 31.15
CA THR A 524 -22.51 -0.26 31.83
C THR A 524 -22.52 -1.03 33.16
N VAL A 525 -23.08 -0.43 34.22
CA VAL A 525 -23.35 -1.07 35.52
C VAL A 525 -24.82 -0.85 35.88
N ASP A 526 -25.57 -1.94 36.14
CA ASP A 526 -27.00 -2.01 36.51
C ASP A 526 -27.93 -0.82 36.14
N GLY A 527 -28.86 -1.08 35.23
CA GLY A 527 -29.72 -0.07 34.60
C GLY A 527 -29.05 0.60 33.39
N PRO A 528 -29.73 1.52 32.69
CA PRO A 528 -29.18 2.19 31.51
C PRO A 528 -28.25 3.32 31.98
N ARG A 529 -27.05 3.00 32.48
CA ARG A 529 -26.02 3.98 32.86
C ARG A 529 -24.66 3.57 32.35
N ILE A 530 -23.96 4.50 31.71
CA ILE A 530 -22.59 4.32 31.22
C ILE A 530 -21.65 5.01 32.21
N TYR A 531 -20.62 4.29 32.61
CA TYR A 531 -19.53 4.77 33.44
C TYR A 531 -18.23 4.82 32.64
N LEU A 532 -17.36 5.77 33.00
CA LEU A 532 -15.98 5.85 32.56
C LEU A 532 -15.06 5.53 33.73
N LEU A 533 -14.23 4.52 33.57
CA LEU A 533 -13.13 4.19 34.48
C LEU A 533 -11.83 4.64 33.88
N ASP A 534 -11.11 5.52 34.58
CA ASP A 534 -9.71 5.76 34.30
C ASP A 534 -8.89 4.56 34.80
N ILE A 535 -8.27 3.85 33.87
CA ILE A 535 -7.51 2.61 34.14
C ILE A 535 -6.21 2.90 34.90
N THR A 536 -5.70 4.13 34.82
CA THR A 536 -4.45 4.54 35.47
C THR A 536 -4.65 4.96 36.92
N THR A 537 -5.76 5.62 37.21
CA THR A 537 -6.07 6.15 38.55
C THR A 537 -7.09 5.31 39.32
N GLY A 538 -7.86 4.46 38.63
CA GLY A 538 -8.99 3.73 39.20
C GLY A 538 -10.24 4.60 39.42
N ASN A 539 -10.22 5.86 38.99
CA ASN A 539 -11.35 6.77 39.17
C ASN A 539 -12.52 6.36 38.28
N LEU A 540 -13.70 6.22 38.89
CA LEU A 540 -14.95 5.88 38.22
C LEU A 540 -15.90 7.10 38.23
N GLN A 541 -16.43 7.46 37.06
CA GLN A 541 -17.44 8.50 36.92
C GLN A 541 -18.62 8.02 36.09
N GLU A 542 -19.83 8.40 36.47
CA GLU A 542 -21.02 8.23 35.62
C GLU A 542 -20.97 9.25 34.48
N LEU A 543 -21.08 8.78 33.24
CA LEU A 543 -21.07 9.63 32.05
C LEU A 543 -22.48 10.06 31.68
N THR A 544 -23.38 9.09 31.49
CA THR A 544 -24.75 9.35 31.06
C THR A 544 -25.66 8.14 31.27
N THR A 545 -26.97 8.34 31.11
CA THR A 545 -27.91 7.24 31.00
C THR A 545 -27.87 6.66 29.59
N GLY A 546 -27.71 5.35 29.45
CA GLY A 546 -27.58 4.66 28.17
C GLY A 546 -26.90 3.30 28.32
N GLN A 547 -26.68 2.61 27.20
CA GLN A 547 -26.00 1.32 27.17
C GLN A 547 -25.27 1.12 25.83
N TRP A 548 -24.45 0.06 25.73
CA TRP A 548 -23.61 -0.26 24.56
C TRP A 548 -22.73 0.91 24.08
N PRO A 549 -21.81 1.39 24.94
CA PRO A 549 -20.86 2.42 24.53
C PRO A 549 -19.94 1.93 23.40
N SER A 550 -19.58 2.83 22.49
CA SER A 550 -18.53 2.68 21.47
C SER A 550 -17.80 4.00 21.29
N TRP A 551 -16.48 4.01 21.50
CA TRP A 551 -15.66 5.20 21.28
C TRP A 551 -15.52 5.53 19.80
N SER A 552 -15.47 6.83 19.48
CA SER A 552 -14.92 7.30 18.22
C SER A 552 -13.40 7.04 18.19
N PRO A 553 -12.79 6.80 17.02
CA PRO A 553 -11.38 6.42 16.91
C PRO A 553 -10.40 7.52 17.35
N ASP A 554 -10.86 8.78 17.35
CA ASP A 554 -10.11 9.93 17.88
C ASP A 554 -10.27 10.12 19.41
N GLY A 555 -11.13 9.33 20.06
CA GLY A 555 -11.39 9.40 21.49
C GLY A 555 -12.22 10.61 21.94
N THR A 556 -12.77 11.40 21.01
CA THR A 556 -13.49 12.64 21.36
C THR A 556 -14.97 12.41 21.69
N LYS A 557 -15.56 11.29 21.27
CA LYS A 557 -16.97 10.97 21.47
C LYS A 557 -17.18 9.51 21.83
N THR A 558 -18.29 9.24 22.50
CA THR A 558 -18.83 7.89 22.69
C THR A 558 -20.22 7.83 22.05
N ALA A 559 -20.44 6.88 21.12
CA ALA A 559 -21.79 6.49 20.70
C ALA A 559 -22.38 5.49 21.69
N PHE A 560 -23.69 5.52 21.87
CA PHE A 560 -24.42 4.61 22.75
C PHE A 560 -25.89 4.55 22.33
N HIS A 561 -26.64 3.58 22.84
CA HIS A 561 -28.09 3.56 22.69
C HIS A 561 -28.80 3.94 23.99
N ARG A 562 -30.03 4.45 23.86
CA ARG A 562 -30.90 4.78 24.99
C ARG A 562 -32.35 4.46 24.60
N GLU A 563 -33.09 3.88 25.55
CA GLU A 563 -34.54 3.71 25.44
C GLU A 563 -35.24 5.07 25.58
N SER A 564 -36.18 5.35 24.70
CA SER A 564 -37.00 6.57 24.67
C SER A 564 -38.50 6.20 24.63
N GLY A 565 -39.34 6.94 25.38
CA GLY A 565 -40.79 6.73 25.44
C GLY A 565 -41.33 6.17 26.77
N GLN A 566 -42.66 6.13 26.91
CA GLN A 566 -43.35 5.57 28.08
C GLN A 566 -43.28 4.03 28.04
N TYR A 567 -42.95 3.40 29.17
CA TYR A 567 -42.90 1.94 29.38
C TYR A 567 -44.07 1.22 28.67
N SER A 568 -43.77 0.67 27.51
CA SER A 568 -44.63 -0.11 26.62
C SER A 568 -43.75 -1.24 26.09
N PRO A 569 -44.28 -2.43 25.75
CA PRO A 569 -43.49 -3.50 25.12
C PRO A 569 -42.85 -3.12 23.76
N TYR A 570 -42.91 -1.84 23.37
CA TYR A 570 -42.40 -1.24 22.15
C TYR A 570 -41.63 0.06 22.43
N ALA A 571 -40.88 0.16 23.55
CA ALA A 571 -40.05 1.35 23.80
C ALA A 571 -39.04 1.54 22.65
N ASP A 572 -38.91 2.77 22.14
CA ASP A 572 -38.06 3.06 20.99
C ASP A 572 -36.60 3.17 21.47
N VAL A 573 -35.73 2.28 21.01
CA VAL A 573 -34.28 2.38 21.25
C VAL A 573 -33.67 3.27 20.18
N GLU A 574 -32.95 4.30 20.60
CA GLU A 574 -32.33 5.26 19.70
C GLU A 574 -30.84 5.44 20.01
N ILE A 575 -30.06 5.85 19.01
CA ILE A 575 -28.62 6.03 19.08
C ILE A 575 -28.29 7.49 19.34
N PHE A 576 -27.35 7.70 20.26
CA PHE A 576 -26.85 9.01 20.67
C PHE A 576 -25.32 8.99 20.61
N THR A 577 -24.73 10.18 20.51
CA THR A 577 -23.31 10.42 20.80
C THR A 577 -23.19 11.43 21.93
N ILE A 578 -22.19 11.25 22.78
CA ILE A 578 -21.82 12.20 23.82
C ILE A 578 -20.33 12.53 23.72
N ASP A 579 -19.99 13.81 23.90
CA ASP A 579 -18.62 14.24 24.20
C ASP A 579 -18.41 14.13 25.73
N PRO A 580 -17.51 13.25 26.20
CA PRO A 580 -17.30 13.02 27.62
C PRO A 580 -16.64 14.19 28.36
N LEU A 581 -15.97 15.10 27.65
CA LEU A 581 -15.35 16.29 28.24
C LEU A 581 -16.37 17.40 28.44
N THR A 582 -17.26 17.61 27.46
CA THR A 582 -18.23 18.71 27.49
C THR A 582 -19.62 18.28 27.97
N SER A 583 -19.88 16.97 28.05
CA SER A 583 -21.21 16.37 28.31
C SER A 583 -22.28 16.76 27.29
N ILE A 584 -21.88 17.21 26.10
CA ILE A 584 -22.81 17.54 25.02
C ILE A 584 -23.29 16.26 24.35
N GLU A 585 -24.59 16.02 24.38
CA GLU A 585 -25.25 14.88 23.71
C GLU A 585 -25.87 15.29 22.37
N THR A 586 -25.88 14.37 21.42
CA THR A 586 -26.56 14.50 20.12
C THR A 586 -27.26 13.19 19.80
N GLN A 587 -28.56 13.25 19.52
CA GLN A 587 -29.33 12.11 19.05
C GLN A 587 -29.09 11.92 17.54
N LEU A 588 -28.69 10.72 17.14
CA LEU A 588 -28.39 10.38 15.74
C LEU A 588 -29.58 9.72 15.03
N THR A 589 -30.39 8.94 15.75
CA THR A 589 -31.58 8.28 15.18
C THR A 589 -32.84 8.73 15.90
N ASN A 590 -33.91 8.94 15.14
CA ASN A 590 -35.23 9.30 15.64
C ASN A 590 -36.26 8.85 14.59
N VAL A 591 -36.59 7.56 14.57
CA VAL A 591 -37.39 6.96 13.50
C VAL A 591 -38.80 6.64 14.03
N PRO A 592 -39.84 7.39 13.62
CA PRO A 592 -41.20 7.12 14.06
C PRO A 592 -41.64 5.69 13.67
N GLY A 593 -41.99 4.87 14.67
CA GLY A 593 -42.45 3.49 14.45
C GLY A 593 -41.35 2.44 14.28
N SER A 594 -40.07 2.82 14.44
CA SER A 594 -38.97 1.87 14.62
C SER A 594 -38.83 1.54 16.09
N SER A 595 -39.15 0.30 16.48
CA SER A 595 -39.02 -0.10 17.88
C SER A 595 -37.56 -0.35 18.32
N TYR A 596 -36.56 -0.30 17.43
CA TYR A 596 -35.15 -0.54 17.82
C TYR A 596 -34.09 -0.06 16.80
N SER A 597 -33.28 0.92 17.19
CA SER A 597 -32.01 1.31 16.58
C SER A 597 -30.92 1.32 17.68
N GLY A 598 -30.06 0.31 17.74
CA GLY A 598 -29.14 0.13 18.88
C GLY A 598 -27.84 -0.57 18.53
N LEU A 599 -27.04 -0.85 19.56
CA LEU A 599 -25.74 -1.53 19.45
C LEU A 599 -24.76 -0.83 18.48
N PRO A 600 -24.47 0.48 18.66
CA PRO A 600 -23.62 1.22 17.73
C PRO A 600 -22.16 0.78 17.80
N ALA A 601 -21.48 0.80 16.65
CA ALA A 601 -20.04 0.57 16.52
C ALA A 601 -19.45 1.57 15.52
N TRP A 602 -18.50 2.39 16.00
CA TRP A 602 -17.79 3.36 15.18
C TRP A 602 -16.83 2.68 14.20
N SER A 603 -16.74 3.23 12.99
CA SER A 603 -15.72 2.83 12.02
C SER A 603 -14.33 3.31 12.43
N PRO A 604 -13.26 2.60 12.06
CA PRO A 604 -11.88 2.98 12.40
C PRO A 604 -11.46 4.36 11.85
N ASP A 605 -12.08 4.80 10.76
CA ASP A 605 -11.82 6.09 10.10
C ASP A 605 -12.65 7.25 10.68
N GLY A 606 -13.60 6.98 11.58
CA GLY A 606 -14.44 8.02 12.17
C GLY A 606 -15.55 8.56 11.27
N GLN A 607 -15.79 7.94 10.11
CA GLN A 607 -16.75 8.49 9.14
C GLN A 607 -18.13 7.83 9.22
N LYS A 608 -18.23 6.62 9.79
CA LYS A 608 -19.44 5.80 9.77
C LYS A 608 -19.71 5.17 11.12
N ILE A 609 -20.96 4.82 11.34
CA ILE A 609 -21.40 4.02 12.49
C ILE A 609 -22.21 2.85 11.95
N ALA A 610 -21.80 1.64 12.31
CA ALA A 610 -22.59 0.44 12.12
C ALA A 610 -23.52 0.26 13.31
N TYR A 611 -24.76 -0.16 13.06
CA TYR A 611 -25.73 -0.35 14.13
C TYR A 611 -26.76 -1.41 13.77
N THR A 612 -27.45 -1.92 14.78
CA THR A 612 -28.53 -2.87 14.61
C THR A 612 -29.86 -2.15 14.51
N LYS A 613 -30.64 -2.45 13.47
CA LYS A 613 -31.98 -1.91 13.24
C LYS A 613 -33.00 -3.05 13.22
N PHE A 614 -34.14 -2.87 13.90
CA PHE A 614 -35.33 -3.71 13.72
C PHE A 614 -36.04 -3.35 12.42
N ASN A 615 -36.35 -4.35 11.59
CA ASN A 615 -37.15 -4.15 10.39
C ASN A 615 -38.59 -4.58 10.64
N SER A 616 -39.52 -3.68 10.39
CA SER A 616 -40.93 -4.02 10.46
C SER A 616 -41.28 -5.08 9.39
N PRO A 617 -42.18 -6.04 9.67
CA PRO A 617 -42.68 -6.99 8.68
C PRO A 617 -43.30 -6.37 7.43
N GLN A 618 -43.61 -5.06 7.44
CA GLN A 618 -44.11 -4.32 6.28
C GLN A 618 -43.02 -3.76 5.36
N GLU A 619 -41.74 -3.83 5.74
CA GLU A 619 -40.62 -3.42 4.88
C GLU A 619 -40.36 -4.47 3.78
N ALA A 620 -40.79 -4.18 2.55
CA ALA A 620 -40.78 -5.14 1.43
C ALA A 620 -39.39 -5.60 0.95
N ASN A 621 -38.32 -4.93 1.39
CA ASN A 621 -36.97 -5.08 0.83
C ASN A 621 -36.01 -5.91 1.70
N CYS A 622 -36.37 -6.21 2.96
CA CYS A 622 -35.58 -7.09 3.82
C CYS A 622 -36.45 -7.89 4.79
N VAL A 623 -36.25 -9.20 4.82
CA VAL A 623 -37.07 -10.13 5.63
C VAL A 623 -36.41 -10.53 6.96
N ASN A 624 -35.18 -10.08 7.22
CA ASN A 624 -34.50 -10.25 8.51
C ASN A 624 -35.16 -9.34 9.57
N LEU A 625 -35.43 -9.89 10.76
CA LEU A 625 -36.06 -9.13 11.86
C LEU A 625 -35.13 -8.06 12.43
N TYR A 626 -33.84 -8.37 12.55
CA TYR A 626 -32.80 -7.41 12.92
C TYR A 626 -31.66 -7.48 11.90
N THR A 627 -31.14 -6.32 11.53
CA THR A 627 -30.11 -6.17 10.50
C THR A 627 -29.07 -5.16 10.88
N ILE A 628 -27.86 -5.35 10.37
CA ILE A 628 -26.78 -4.37 10.45
C ILE A 628 -26.96 -3.31 9.37
N TYR A 629 -27.08 -2.06 9.79
CA TYR A 629 -27.14 -0.86 8.97
C TYR A 629 -25.90 -0.01 9.15
N LEU A 630 -25.64 0.85 8.17
CA LEU A 630 -24.67 1.94 8.24
C LEU A 630 -25.38 3.29 8.23
N MET A 631 -24.82 4.21 8.99
CA MET A 631 -25.03 5.65 8.88
C MET A 631 -23.68 6.37 8.84
N ASP A 632 -23.67 7.61 8.37
CA ASP A 632 -22.51 8.48 8.56
C ASP A 632 -22.40 8.91 10.04
N SER A 633 -21.27 9.51 10.41
CA SER A 633 -21.02 9.98 11.78
C SER A 633 -21.92 11.13 12.23
N SER A 634 -22.71 11.72 11.33
CA SER A 634 -23.72 12.74 11.62
C SER A 634 -25.13 12.17 11.76
N GLY A 635 -25.30 10.85 11.59
CA GLY A 635 -26.58 10.15 11.72
C GLY A 635 -27.38 10.00 10.42
N ASN A 636 -26.84 10.38 9.26
CA ASN A 636 -27.55 10.18 7.99
C ASN A 636 -27.48 8.70 7.58
N PRO A 637 -28.62 8.03 7.29
CA PRO A 637 -28.63 6.63 6.93
C PRO A 637 -27.97 6.39 5.57
N ILE A 638 -27.08 5.40 5.49
CA ILE A 638 -26.42 4.95 4.26
C ILE A 638 -27.15 3.73 3.69
N GLY A 639 -27.50 2.75 4.53
CA GLY A 639 -28.30 1.58 4.13
C GLY A 639 -27.93 0.29 4.86
N SER A 640 -28.64 -0.80 4.53
CA SER A 640 -28.41 -2.13 5.10
C SER A 640 -27.18 -2.81 4.50
N LEU A 641 -26.37 -3.42 5.36
CA LEU A 641 -25.26 -4.29 4.97
C LEU A 641 -25.68 -5.75 4.92
N THR A 642 -26.45 -6.19 5.90
CA THR A 642 -26.94 -7.57 5.99
C THR A 642 -28.38 -7.63 5.57
N CYS A 643 -28.70 -8.43 4.56
CA CYS A 643 -30.08 -8.74 4.21
C CYS A 643 -30.14 -10.03 3.39
N ASP A 644 -30.78 -11.07 3.93
CA ASP A 644 -30.89 -12.37 3.29
C ASP A 644 -32.33 -12.68 2.86
N SER A 645 -32.49 -13.62 1.91
CA SER A 645 -33.79 -14.12 1.46
C SER A 645 -34.30 -15.25 2.36
N GLY A 646 -34.67 -14.93 3.59
CA GLY A 646 -35.31 -15.89 4.50
C GLY A 646 -35.89 -15.23 5.75
N MET A 647 -37.13 -15.54 6.08
CA MET A 647 -37.66 -15.24 7.42
C MET A 647 -36.83 -16.05 8.43
N ASP A 648 -36.43 -15.42 9.55
CA ASP A 648 -35.88 -16.00 10.79
C ASP A 648 -34.47 -15.54 11.22
N TYR A 649 -33.77 -14.66 10.46
CA TYR A 649 -32.48 -14.13 10.89
C TYR A 649 -32.59 -12.87 11.76
N MET A 650 -31.72 -12.80 12.76
CA MET A 650 -31.56 -11.66 13.66
C MET A 650 -30.06 -11.37 13.81
N ASP A 651 -29.62 -10.25 13.23
CA ASP A 651 -28.22 -9.82 13.21
C ASP A 651 -27.97 -8.70 14.23
N PHE A 652 -26.96 -8.86 15.09
CA PHE A 652 -26.69 -7.98 16.23
C PHE A 652 -25.20 -7.69 16.44
N ALA A 653 -24.91 -6.69 17.28
CA ALA A 653 -23.60 -6.39 17.84
C ALA A 653 -22.48 -6.30 16.79
N PRO A 654 -22.57 -5.35 15.84
CA PRO A 654 -21.54 -5.16 14.84
C PRO A 654 -20.21 -4.78 15.49
N SER A 655 -19.10 -5.26 14.93
CA SER A 655 -17.73 -4.87 15.28
C SER A 655 -16.89 -4.77 14.02
N TRP A 656 -16.28 -3.60 13.82
CA TRP A 656 -15.47 -3.29 12.64
C TRP A 656 -14.12 -4.00 12.67
N SER A 657 -13.68 -4.46 11.50
CA SER A 657 -12.27 -4.78 11.29
C SER A 657 -11.41 -3.51 11.36
N PRO A 658 -10.15 -3.58 11.84
CA PRO A 658 -9.27 -2.41 11.96
C PRO A 658 -8.99 -1.71 10.63
N ASP A 659 -9.06 -2.44 9.51
CA ASP A 659 -8.88 -1.89 8.17
C ASP A 659 -10.13 -1.19 7.62
N GLY A 660 -11.27 -1.31 8.31
CA GLY A 660 -12.55 -0.70 7.95
C GLY A 660 -13.28 -1.36 6.77
N LYS A 661 -12.87 -2.56 6.33
CA LYS A 661 -13.44 -3.24 5.14
C LYS A 661 -14.51 -4.28 5.47
N GLU A 662 -14.51 -4.80 6.70
CA GLU A 662 -15.39 -5.86 7.15
C GLU A 662 -16.06 -5.50 8.47
N ILE A 663 -17.26 -6.04 8.69
CA ILE A 663 -17.95 -5.99 9.97
C ILE A 663 -18.25 -7.41 10.40
N THR A 664 -17.77 -7.78 11.59
CA THR A 664 -18.23 -8.98 12.28
C THR A 664 -19.51 -8.70 13.01
N PHE A 665 -20.38 -9.70 13.08
CA PHE A 665 -21.66 -9.59 13.75
C PHE A 665 -22.14 -10.95 14.21
N THR A 666 -23.07 -10.90 15.14
CA THR A 666 -23.76 -12.06 15.69
C THR A 666 -24.99 -12.32 14.87
N ARG A 667 -25.13 -13.54 14.33
CA ARG A 667 -26.34 -13.98 13.65
C ARG A 667 -27.02 -15.07 14.44
N ARG A 668 -28.30 -14.85 14.74
CA ARG A 668 -29.21 -15.86 15.28
C ARG A 668 -30.23 -16.26 14.23
N ARG A 669 -30.51 -17.56 14.14
CA ARG A 669 -31.73 -18.05 13.48
C ARG A 669 -32.74 -18.49 14.53
N VAL A 670 -34.03 -18.29 14.30
CA VAL A 670 -35.09 -18.78 15.20
C VAL A 670 -34.87 -20.28 15.51
N ASN A 671 -34.90 -20.63 16.80
CA ASN A 671 -34.62 -21.99 17.33
C ASN A 671 -33.21 -22.54 17.08
N GLN A 672 -32.22 -21.69 16.77
CA GLN A 672 -30.81 -22.07 16.66
C GLN A 672 -29.93 -21.25 17.59
N PHE A 673 -28.74 -21.77 17.89
CA PHE A 673 -27.73 -21.02 18.62
C PHE A 673 -27.18 -19.86 17.79
N ASN A 674 -26.74 -18.81 18.48
CA ASN A 674 -26.01 -17.72 17.86
C ASN A 674 -24.73 -18.23 17.19
N GLN A 675 -24.29 -17.55 16.14
CA GLN A 675 -23.07 -17.87 15.43
C GLN A 675 -22.40 -16.56 14.99
N LEU A 676 -21.07 -16.58 14.92
CA LEU A 676 -20.29 -15.44 14.44
C LEU A 676 -20.21 -15.45 12.91
N TYR A 677 -20.52 -14.31 12.32
CA TYR A 677 -20.39 -14.04 10.89
C TYR A 677 -19.59 -12.76 10.66
N LYS A 678 -19.15 -12.57 9.42
CA LYS A 678 -18.64 -11.29 8.91
C LYS A 678 -19.30 -10.93 7.59
N VAL A 679 -19.39 -9.63 7.33
CA VAL A 679 -19.85 -9.05 6.06
C VAL A 679 -18.77 -8.12 5.51
N ASN A 680 -18.46 -8.26 4.22
CA ASN A 680 -17.63 -7.30 3.50
C ASN A 680 -18.48 -6.09 3.08
N ILE A 681 -18.00 -4.88 3.32
CA ILE A 681 -18.82 -3.67 3.17
C ILE A 681 -19.15 -3.35 1.71
N ASP A 682 -18.18 -3.54 0.80
CA ASP A 682 -18.33 -3.18 -0.61
C ASP A 682 -19.15 -4.23 -1.37
N THR A 683 -18.84 -5.51 -1.16
CA THR A 683 -19.47 -6.63 -1.89
C THR A 683 -20.74 -7.13 -1.23
N LYS A 684 -20.97 -6.79 0.06
CA LYS A 684 -22.02 -7.36 0.92
C LYS A 684 -21.94 -8.88 1.10
N ALA A 685 -20.81 -9.49 0.76
CA ALA A 685 -20.62 -10.92 0.93
C ALA A 685 -20.58 -11.30 2.42
N ILE A 686 -21.41 -12.27 2.82
CA ILE A 686 -21.51 -12.76 4.20
C ILE A 686 -20.80 -14.10 4.33
N THR A 687 -19.92 -14.22 5.33
CA THR A 687 -19.15 -15.43 5.63
C THR A 687 -19.36 -15.86 7.08
N LYS A 688 -19.59 -17.15 7.31
CA LYS A 688 -19.68 -17.73 8.66
C LYS A 688 -18.27 -18.02 9.20
N LEU A 689 -17.98 -17.64 10.44
CA LEU A 689 -16.65 -17.83 11.05
C LEU A 689 -16.58 -18.97 12.07
N THR A 690 -17.72 -19.42 12.62
CA THR A 690 -17.79 -20.43 13.70
C THR A 690 -18.53 -21.70 13.26
N ASP A 691 -18.17 -22.84 13.85
CA ASP A 691 -18.83 -24.14 13.63
C ASP A 691 -20.01 -24.37 14.61
N SER A 692 -20.87 -25.34 14.29
CA SER A 692 -22.13 -25.58 15.03
C SER A 692 -22.00 -26.54 16.21
N THR A 693 -20.79 -26.85 16.70
CA THR A 693 -20.56 -27.95 17.65
C THR A 693 -20.66 -27.57 19.13
N GLY A 694 -20.98 -26.30 19.45
CA GLY A 694 -21.17 -25.84 20.82
C GLY A 694 -22.21 -24.74 20.89
N ALA A 695 -22.88 -24.61 22.04
CA ALA A 695 -23.73 -23.47 22.28
C ALA A 695 -22.85 -22.24 22.57
N THR A 696 -23.07 -21.15 21.86
CA THR A 696 -22.46 -19.85 22.18
C THR A 696 -23.39 -19.06 23.09
N TYR A 697 -22.92 -17.96 23.68
CA TYR A 697 -23.79 -17.07 24.45
C TYR A 697 -24.92 -16.48 23.57
N ASP A 698 -26.09 -16.23 24.17
CA ASP A 698 -27.25 -15.61 23.53
C ASP A 698 -27.02 -14.11 23.21
N GLU A 699 -25.93 -13.51 23.70
CA GLU A 699 -25.51 -12.12 23.40
C GLU A 699 -24.02 -12.07 22.99
N LEU A 700 -23.66 -12.60 21.82
CA LEU A 700 -22.30 -12.47 21.29
C LEU A 700 -21.95 -10.98 21.05
N THR A 701 -20.90 -10.48 21.71
CA THR A 701 -20.31 -9.15 21.42
C THR A 701 -18.91 -9.33 20.86
N PRO A 702 -18.76 -9.64 19.55
CA PRO A 702 -17.44 -9.80 18.97
C PRO A 702 -16.59 -8.53 19.15
N SER A 703 -15.29 -8.72 19.30
CA SER A 703 -14.32 -7.63 19.31
C SER A 703 -13.12 -8.02 18.47
N TRP A 704 -12.89 -7.28 17.39
CA TRP A 704 -11.65 -7.41 16.62
C TRP A 704 -10.44 -6.97 17.44
N SER A 705 -9.35 -7.71 17.34
CA SER A 705 -8.05 -7.26 17.83
C SER A 705 -7.57 -6.05 17.01
N PRO A 706 -6.92 -5.05 17.63
CA PRO A 706 -6.43 -3.87 16.91
C PRO A 706 -5.45 -4.18 15.77
N ASP A 707 -4.77 -5.32 15.83
CA ASP A 707 -3.81 -5.79 14.81
C ASP A 707 -4.47 -6.56 13.65
N GLY A 708 -5.76 -6.85 13.73
CA GLY A 708 -6.50 -7.55 12.69
C GLY A 708 -6.38 -9.08 12.70
N ASN A 709 -5.65 -9.68 13.65
CA ASN A 709 -5.30 -11.10 13.57
C ASN A 709 -6.33 -12.05 14.21
N SER A 710 -7.20 -11.53 15.08
CA SER A 710 -8.14 -12.35 15.86
C SER A 710 -9.43 -11.60 16.18
N ILE A 711 -10.48 -12.36 16.45
CA ILE A 711 -11.74 -11.85 17.00
C ILE A 711 -11.97 -12.51 18.36
N ALA A 712 -12.09 -11.73 19.42
CA ALA A 712 -12.43 -12.22 20.75
C ALA A 712 -13.96 -12.35 20.90
N ILE A 713 -14.41 -13.48 21.43
CA ILE A 713 -15.82 -13.79 21.71
C ILE A 713 -15.97 -14.52 23.05
N GLY A 714 -17.13 -14.38 23.70
CA GLY A 714 -17.52 -15.26 24.82
C GLY A 714 -18.25 -16.50 24.30
N SER A 715 -17.86 -17.71 24.74
CA SER A 715 -18.42 -18.97 24.25
C SER A 715 -18.53 -20.00 25.38
N LYS A 716 -19.61 -20.79 25.40
CA LYS A 716 -19.83 -21.89 26.37
C LYS A 716 -19.63 -23.29 25.78
N ARG A 717 -18.68 -23.40 24.85
CA ARG A 717 -18.55 -24.56 23.96
C ARG A 717 -17.96 -25.79 24.66
N ASP A 718 -17.23 -25.57 25.73
CA ASP A 718 -16.53 -26.52 26.59
C ASP A 718 -17.28 -26.85 27.89
N GLY A 719 -18.35 -26.10 28.21
CA GLY A 719 -19.27 -26.42 29.31
C GLY A 719 -19.56 -25.24 30.25
N ASP A 720 -18.69 -24.25 30.24
CA ASP A 720 -18.71 -22.99 30.98
C ASP A 720 -18.28 -21.83 30.08
N PHE A 721 -18.45 -20.58 30.52
CA PHE A 721 -18.24 -19.43 29.64
C PHE A 721 -16.80 -18.94 29.72
N ASP A 722 -16.14 -18.99 28.58
CA ASP A 722 -14.78 -18.50 28.40
C ASP A 722 -14.65 -17.51 27.25
N ILE A 723 -13.55 -16.77 27.27
CA ILE A 723 -13.12 -15.94 26.15
C ILE A 723 -12.32 -16.79 25.17
N TRP A 724 -12.77 -16.78 23.91
CA TRP A 724 -12.16 -17.50 22.81
C TRP A 724 -11.71 -16.54 21.71
N LEU A 725 -10.58 -16.84 21.10
CA LEU A 725 -10.12 -16.20 19.87
C LEU A 725 -10.60 -16.98 18.65
N VAL A 726 -11.08 -16.27 17.63
CA VAL A 726 -11.54 -16.82 16.35
C VAL A 726 -10.71 -16.23 15.21
N ASP A 727 -10.45 -17.04 14.18
CA ASP A 727 -9.78 -16.57 12.97
C ASP A 727 -10.70 -15.66 12.13
N PRO A 728 -10.28 -14.42 11.82
CA PRO A 728 -11.05 -13.51 10.98
C PRO A 728 -11.19 -14.00 9.53
N ASN A 729 -10.31 -14.89 9.05
CA ASN A 729 -10.37 -15.47 7.70
C ASN A 729 -11.25 -16.73 7.61
N GLY A 730 -11.81 -17.18 8.74
CA GLY A 730 -12.54 -18.43 8.84
C GLY A 730 -11.63 -19.61 9.20
N GLY A 731 -12.23 -20.75 9.53
CA GLY A 731 -11.53 -21.92 10.08
C GLY A 731 -11.93 -22.26 11.52
N GLY A 732 -12.75 -21.44 12.16
CA GLY A 732 -13.29 -21.69 13.49
C GLY A 732 -12.47 -21.06 14.62
N TYR A 733 -12.61 -21.65 15.81
CA TYR A 733 -11.97 -21.19 17.03
C TYR A 733 -10.46 -21.49 17.00
N LYS A 734 -9.64 -20.50 17.37
CA LYS A 734 -8.18 -20.61 17.54
C LYS A 734 -7.81 -21.17 18.92
N THR A 735 -8.16 -20.43 19.97
CA THR A 735 -7.65 -20.67 21.33
C THR A 735 -8.66 -20.23 22.39
N ASN A 736 -8.81 -20.99 23.47
CA ASN A 736 -9.45 -20.54 24.73
C ASN A 736 -8.39 -19.82 25.57
N ILE A 737 -8.65 -18.58 25.98
CA ILE A 737 -7.67 -17.77 26.72
C ILE A 737 -8.01 -17.59 28.20
N THR A 738 -9.18 -18.05 28.66
CA THR A 738 -9.57 -17.96 30.07
C THR A 738 -9.77 -19.30 30.78
N ASP A 739 -9.99 -20.40 30.04
CA ASP A 739 -10.08 -21.83 30.45
C ASP A 739 -10.19 -22.06 31.98
N SER A 740 -11.26 -21.51 32.58
CA SER A 740 -11.41 -21.45 34.04
C SER A 740 -12.78 -21.95 34.49
N ASN A 741 -12.78 -23.05 35.25
CA ASN A 741 -14.00 -23.74 35.69
C ASN A 741 -14.19 -23.68 37.22
N PRO A 742 -15.39 -23.34 37.76
CA PRO A 742 -16.62 -22.94 37.07
C PRO A 742 -16.85 -21.41 37.09
N ASP A 743 -16.47 -20.72 36.01
CA ASP A 743 -16.57 -19.25 35.93
C ASP A 743 -17.47 -18.77 34.76
N ILE A 744 -17.88 -17.50 34.79
CA ILE A 744 -18.57 -16.86 33.66
C ILE A 744 -17.71 -15.70 33.16
N ASP A 745 -17.05 -15.89 32.02
CA ASP A 745 -16.30 -14.84 31.32
C ASP A 745 -17.01 -14.39 30.03
N GLY A 746 -17.22 -13.08 29.87
CA GLY A 746 -18.01 -12.51 28.79
C GLY A 746 -17.69 -11.05 28.48
N TYR A 747 -18.43 -10.48 27.52
CA TYR A 747 -18.24 -9.11 27.00
C TYR A 747 -16.78 -8.74 26.67
N PRO A 748 -16.06 -9.54 25.85
CA PRO A 748 -14.70 -9.20 25.49
C PRO A 748 -14.64 -7.87 24.74
N ALA A 749 -13.61 -7.11 25.02
CA ALA A 749 -13.23 -5.92 24.29
C ALA A 749 -11.71 -5.89 24.13
N CYS A 750 -11.26 -6.04 22.89
CA CYS A 750 -9.86 -5.87 22.55
C CYS A 750 -9.54 -4.37 22.58
N GLY A 751 -8.44 -4.02 23.24
CA GLY A 751 -7.91 -2.67 23.31
C GLY A 751 -6.40 -2.66 23.04
N ARG A 752 -5.87 -1.46 22.87
CA ARG A 752 -4.42 -1.24 22.92
C ARG A 752 -3.94 -1.35 24.36
#